data_AF-A0A0G1DD44-F1
#
_entry.id   AF-A0A0G1DD44-F1
#
_cell.length_a   1.000
_cell.length_b   1.000
_cell.length_c   1.000
_cell.angle_alpha   90.00
_cell.angle_beta   90.00
_cell.angle_gamma   90.00
#
_symmetry.space_group_name_H-M   'P 1'
#
loop_
_entity.id
_entity.type
_entity.pdbx_description
1 polymer ?
#
loop_
_entity_poly.entity_id
_entity_poly.type
_entity_poly.pdbx_seq_one_letter_code
_entity_poly.pdbx_strand_id
1 'polypeptide(L)'
;MKNGLLVLALLLTSLSFPQSIKAAPSVSSIQDNRSQYSGSNIPMYNKLEISFNISSSFKNPYLPFTNSPPAGIAPATGITVNGVFTSPSGQSFQQPGFYHQEFSDSLKSNKEWFYPTGNYSWKIRFSPDKTGTWQYKIRVTDSSGTTETPAASFSVIASGKHGFVKAASADPRYFEFDDGTYFPGLGFNLNAGNMDIENPVTGNQYEFEGMGANNIQLSRFWFSQKYVFGAAWSPWRSVNTLHQSQEPNPRISYPNDPNFKNAYPSLTMPPAASGSEVYWWLNADTTGGGNVFNYTPCLVTGGGWNLAAIPAKRNTNYRIRVRYRTLDMTGPFEVLHWSSTFPNQTSCTSPGGTVIASSSSGSGWNNSPDPQNPGWTIVSGTFNSGDRDFFNPIYISVAKAGKGHAFVDYIWLEEVIGSSFGPNLIYKPWVAQHYYVNQRNAYAFDKALAYAETKGLTFKPVILEKNDLLWRFFEYNGTLSAQPYSQNGDLFYGNGRETGGKTKTRFLHEAWWRYLQARWGYSTSIHSWELLNEGPPGPADGLHWIMVDELGKYMNCRVFDVTVSGKDCTYDHPNGHLVSTSFYGEGYPFFLWNNKDGNYPDVDYADQHMYARDEDPGFFDEAEFTSLLSIQRSALKADGTLNTQGAPKPFIRGETAWSGSADDLFRNNATNGLWLHNSIWGGINYGGMLEQYWLDGPGRCHIYNPGLPNCGTGGQTWDHRNEFGNFYKFIANVPLNKGAYIDAAPSVSNSNLRVFGQKHKTGNRAHLWIQNKNHTWKKVNDGVAIANQSGTVTVSGFSANKSLKVEWWNTYNGTVTSTSNMTTSATGSLTLSVSSLKDDIAVKIGDYTPVTSTPTTAPTKITPPITLKPGDANGDNKVDGLDYVVWLNHYNQQATGAVNGDFNNSGKIDGLDYVIWLNNYNK
;
A
#
# COMPACT_ATOMS: atom_id res chain seq x y z
N MET A 1 43.14 64.16 -48.74
CA MET A 1 44.12 63.36 -47.98
C MET A 1 43.35 62.75 -46.81
N LYS A 2 43.02 61.45 -46.84
CA LYS A 2 43.83 60.33 -46.28
C LYS A 2 44.19 60.59 -44.81
N ASN A 3 44.09 59.70 -43.83
CA ASN A 3 43.66 58.31 -43.64
C ASN A 3 43.69 58.17 -42.09
N GLY A 4 42.77 57.47 -41.45
CA GLY A 4 42.96 56.05 -41.14
C GLY A 4 42.62 55.79 -39.66
N LEU A 5 41.42 55.28 -39.40
CA LEU A 5 41.13 54.59 -38.13
C LEU A 5 41.71 53.18 -38.23
N LEU A 6 42.57 52.84 -37.28
CA LEU A 6 43.08 51.49 -37.05
C LEU A 6 41.90 50.59 -36.64
N VAL A 7 41.57 49.60 -37.47
CA VAL A 7 40.73 48.47 -37.08
C VAL A 7 41.64 47.43 -36.43
N LEU A 8 41.49 47.23 -35.12
CA LEU A 8 42.12 46.14 -34.40
C LEU A 8 41.28 44.87 -34.63
N ALA A 9 41.76 43.97 -35.47
CA ALA A 9 41.18 42.65 -35.66
C ALA A 9 41.47 41.78 -34.41
N LEU A 10 40.46 41.55 -33.56
CA LEU A 10 40.49 40.44 -32.61
C LEU A 10 40.15 39.15 -33.37
N LEU A 11 41.16 38.30 -33.59
CA LEU A 11 40.92 36.89 -33.90
C LEU A 11 40.32 36.22 -32.67
N LEU A 12 39.00 36.06 -32.65
CA LEU A 12 38.34 35.06 -31.82
C LEU A 12 38.58 33.70 -32.47
N THR A 13 39.56 32.96 -31.95
CA THR A 13 39.65 31.52 -32.17
C THR A 13 38.53 30.85 -31.38
N SER A 14 37.48 30.43 -32.08
CA SER A 14 36.44 29.56 -31.53
C SER A 14 37.04 28.17 -31.29
N LEU A 15 37.53 27.94 -30.06
CA LEU A 15 37.73 26.59 -29.54
C LEU A 15 36.35 25.92 -29.42
N SER A 16 35.91 25.32 -30.52
CA SER A 16 34.80 24.38 -30.53
C SER A 16 35.28 23.10 -29.85
N PHE A 17 34.92 22.93 -28.56
CA PHE A 17 34.99 21.62 -27.94
C PHE A 17 34.05 20.68 -28.73
N PRO A 18 34.50 19.49 -29.15
CA PRO A 18 33.59 18.51 -29.73
C PRO A 18 32.54 18.16 -28.68
N GLN A 19 31.31 18.65 -28.84
CA GLN A 19 30.17 18.05 -28.16
C GLN A 19 30.09 16.61 -28.67
N SER A 20 30.48 15.65 -27.84
CA SER A 20 30.15 14.25 -28.11
C SER A 20 28.62 14.15 -28.11
N ILE A 21 28.01 14.04 -29.29
CA ILE A 21 26.60 13.71 -29.42
C ILE A 21 26.44 12.31 -28.82
N LYS A 22 25.95 12.23 -27.58
CA LYS A 22 25.60 10.94 -26.98
C LYS A 22 24.39 10.41 -27.73
N ALA A 23 24.47 9.19 -28.24
CA ALA A 23 23.33 8.54 -28.87
C ALA A 23 22.19 8.40 -27.84
N ALA A 24 20.96 8.67 -28.29
CA ALA A 24 19.73 8.45 -27.53
C ALA A 24 19.68 7.01 -26.97
N PRO A 25 18.92 6.76 -25.89
CA PRO A 25 18.84 5.42 -25.31
C PRO A 25 18.31 4.41 -26.34
N SER A 26 18.78 3.17 -26.30
CA SER A 26 18.30 2.12 -27.21
C SER A 26 17.63 0.98 -26.45
N VAL A 27 16.56 0.44 -27.02
CA VAL A 27 15.77 -0.65 -26.46
C VAL A 27 16.00 -1.92 -27.30
N SER A 28 16.25 -3.04 -26.65
CA SER A 28 16.51 -4.33 -27.32
C SER A 28 15.95 -5.51 -26.52
N SER A 29 16.00 -6.71 -27.09
CA SER A 29 15.61 -7.95 -26.41
C SER A 29 14.17 -7.93 -25.86
N ILE A 30 13.25 -7.31 -26.58
CA ILE A 30 11.84 -7.17 -26.17
C ILE A 30 11.16 -8.54 -26.24
N GLN A 31 10.63 -8.99 -25.12
CA GLN A 31 9.84 -10.22 -24.97
C GLN A 31 8.64 -9.94 -24.08
N ASP A 32 7.56 -10.71 -24.22
CA ASP A 32 6.40 -10.63 -23.34
C ASP A 32 5.92 -12.03 -22.93
N ASN A 33 4.99 -12.07 -21.98
CA ASN A 33 4.52 -13.31 -21.36
C ASN A 33 3.29 -13.94 -22.06
N ARG A 34 2.94 -13.55 -23.29
CA ARG A 34 1.72 -14.06 -23.96
C ARG A 34 1.71 -15.58 -24.11
N SER A 35 2.87 -16.19 -24.33
CA SER A 35 3.01 -17.65 -24.45
C SER A 35 2.59 -18.44 -23.19
N GLN A 36 2.44 -17.76 -22.05
CA GLN A 36 1.91 -18.36 -20.81
C GLN A 36 0.38 -18.57 -20.85
N TYR A 37 -0.30 -17.99 -21.84
CA TYR A 37 -1.75 -18.02 -21.96
C TYR A 37 -2.20 -18.83 -23.18
N SER A 38 -3.42 -19.38 -23.09
CA SER A 38 -4.02 -20.15 -24.18
C SER A 38 -4.12 -19.34 -25.47
N GLY A 39 -3.57 -19.88 -26.56
CA GLY A 39 -3.54 -19.22 -27.87
C GLY A 39 -2.76 -17.92 -27.92
N SER A 40 -1.88 -17.66 -26.94
CA SER A 40 -1.11 -16.41 -26.82
C SER A 40 -1.96 -15.14 -26.66
N ASN A 41 -3.18 -15.29 -26.11
CA ASN A 41 -4.09 -14.18 -25.83
C ASN A 41 -4.07 -13.85 -24.32
N ILE A 42 -3.97 -12.57 -23.97
CA ILE A 42 -4.03 -12.13 -22.57
C ILE A 42 -5.50 -12.11 -22.11
N PRO A 43 -5.89 -12.82 -21.04
CA PRO A 43 -7.23 -12.62 -20.48
C PRO A 43 -7.36 -11.22 -19.87
N MET A 44 -8.54 -10.60 -19.98
CA MET A 44 -8.85 -9.31 -19.36
C MET A 44 -8.52 -9.33 -17.85
N TYR A 45 -7.94 -8.25 -17.33
CA TYR A 45 -7.42 -8.15 -15.95
C TYR A 45 -6.30 -9.14 -15.57
N ASN A 46 -5.73 -9.86 -16.53
CA ASN A 46 -4.50 -10.64 -16.32
C ASN A 46 -3.27 -9.83 -16.75
N LYS A 47 -2.13 -10.18 -16.15
CA LYS A 47 -0.87 -9.50 -16.38
C LYS A 47 -0.35 -9.72 -17.80
N LEU A 48 -0.17 -8.63 -18.54
CA LEU A 48 0.86 -8.51 -19.57
C LEU A 48 2.16 -8.02 -18.91
N GLU A 49 3.24 -8.79 -19.04
CA GLU A 49 4.59 -8.42 -18.58
C GLU A 49 5.53 -8.39 -19.77
N ILE A 50 6.07 -7.20 -20.08
CA ILE A 50 7.04 -6.99 -21.16
C ILE A 50 8.41 -6.83 -20.53
N SER A 51 9.38 -7.67 -20.93
CA SER A 51 10.77 -7.63 -20.48
C SER A 51 11.69 -7.18 -21.63
N PHE A 52 12.67 -6.33 -21.35
CA PHE A 52 13.56 -5.77 -22.36
C PHE A 52 14.85 -5.21 -21.74
N ASN A 53 15.84 -4.94 -22.58
CA ASN A 53 17.11 -4.33 -22.20
C ASN A 53 17.18 -2.89 -22.71
N ILE A 54 17.79 -2.02 -21.91
CA ILE A 54 18.08 -0.63 -22.29
C ILE A 54 19.59 -0.42 -22.25
N SER A 55 20.16 0.09 -23.35
CA SER A 55 21.50 0.67 -23.36
C SER A 55 21.38 2.19 -23.33
N SER A 56 21.90 2.81 -22.27
CA SER A 56 21.65 4.21 -21.90
C SER A 56 22.75 4.73 -20.96
N SER A 57 22.74 6.03 -20.67
CA SER A 57 23.75 6.75 -19.90
C SER A 57 23.33 7.10 -18.46
N PHE A 58 22.23 6.54 -17.95
CA PHE A 58 21.69 6.82 -16.62
C PHE A 58 22.67 6.42 -15.49
N LYS A 59 22.59 7.11 -14.35
CA LYS A 59 23.40 6.81 -13.16
C LYS A 59 22.64 6.04 -12.09
N ASN A 60 21.33 6.28 -11.99
CA ASN A 60 20.47 5.58 -11.04
C ASN A 60 19.17 5.11 -11.74
N PRO A 61 18.92 3.79 -11.85
CA PRO A 61 17.73 3.26 -12.50
C PRO A 61 16.43 3.45 -11.68
N TYR A 62 16.53 3.84 -10.41
CA TYR A 62 15.38 4.00 -9.51
C TYR A 62 14.86 5.42 -9.44
N LEU A 63 15.56 6.40 -10.02
CA LEU A 63 15.12 7.78 -10.07
C LEU A 63 14.54 8.10 -11.45
N PRO A 64 13.40 8.81 -11.54
CA PRO A 64 12.91 9.31 -12.81
C PRO A 64 13.88 10.34 -13.40
N PHE A 65 13.94 10.42 -14.72
CA PHE A 65 14.74 11.43 -15.40
C PHE A 65 14.11 12.82 -15.24
N THR A 66 14.93 13.80 -14.87
CA THR A 66 14.61 15.23 -14.92
C THR A 66 15.89 16.06 -15.03
N ASN A 67 15.83 17.15 -15.82
CA ASN A 67 16.90 18.13 -15.90
C ASN A 67 16.83 19.19 -14.79
N SER A 68 15.67 19.31 -14.14
CA SER A 68 15.40 20.30 -13.10
C SER A 68 14.87 19.60 -11.84
N PRO A 69 15.65 18.72 -11.20
CA PRO A 69 15.24 18.13 -9.93
C PRO A 69 15.21 19.18 -8.82
N PRO A 70 14.56 18.90 -7.69
CA PRO A 70 14.65 19.76 -6.52
C PRO A 70 16.07 19.80 -5.94
N ALA A 71 16.33 20.81 -5.12
CA ALA A 71 17.63 20.98 -4.45
C ALA A 71 18.01 19.73 -3.64
N GLY A 72 19.30 19.36 -3.67
CA GLY A 72 19.81 18.15 -3.04
C GLY A 72 19.73 16.87 -3.89
N ILE A 73 19.20 16.95 -5.12
CA ILE A 73 19.25 15.88 -6.14
C ILE A 73 20.04 16.37 -7.36
N ALA A 74 20.99 15.56 -7.84
CA ALA A 74 21.77 15.92 -9.01
C ALA A 74 20.94 15.80 -10.31
N PRO A 75 21.01 16.79 -11.24
CA PRO A 75 20.26 16.76 -12.49
C PRO A 75 20.72 15.60 -13.39
N ALA A 76 19.80 15.12 -14.23
CA ALA A 76 20.07 14.09 -15.23
C ALA A 76 20.66 12.78 -14.66
N THR A 77 20.35 12.46 -13.39
CA THR A 77 20.82 11.24 -12.72
C THR A 77 19.98 10.01 -13.11
N GLY A 78 18.68 10.20 -13.27
CA GLY A 78 17.69 9.15 -13.47
C GLY A 78 17.40 8.77 -14.92
N ILE A 79 16.42 7.89 -15.10
CA ILE A 79 15.86 7.42 -16.37
C ILE A 79 14.34 7.26 -16.23
N THR A 80 13.58 7.70 -17.23
CA THR A 80 12.12 7.51 -17.26
C THR A 80 11.78 6.46 -18.32
N VAL A 81 11.16 5.36 -17.90
CA VAL A 81 10.73 4.25 -18.76
C VAL A 81 9.22 4.09 -18.64
N ASN A 82 8.51 4.12 -19.77
CA ASN A 82 7.06 3.96 -19.85
C ASN A 82 6.67 3.00 -20.98
N GLY A 83 5.59 2.25 -20.77
CA GLY A 83 4.81 1.63 -21.83
C GLY A 83 3.67 2.55 -22.25
N VAL A 84 3.55 2.83 -23.54
CA VAL A 84 2.43 3.56 -24.15
C VAL A 84 1.47 2.52 -24.72
N PHE A 85 0.33 2.30 -24.08
CA PHE A 85 -0.68 1.32 -24.48
C PHE A 85 -1.83 2.00 -25.22
N THR A 86 -2.26 1.43 -26.34
CA THR A 86 -3.44 1.89 -27.08
C THR A 86 -4.52 0.81 -27.05
N SER A 87 -5.68 1.17 -26.51
CA SER A 87 -6.84 0.30 -26.41
C SER A 87 -7.50 0.04 -27.78
N PRO A 88 -8.37 -0.99 -27.88
CA PRO A 88 -9.14 -1.26 -29.09
C PRO A 88 -10.01 -0.08 -29.54
N SER A 89 -10.39 0.82 -28.62
CA SER A 89 -11.15 2.04 -28.93
C SER A 89 -10.26 3.24 -29.30
N GLY A 90 -8.93 3.07 -29.35
CA GLY A 90 -7.97 4.13 -29.71
C GLY A 90 -7.51 5.00 -28.54
N GLN A 91 -7.99 4.78 -27.31
CA GLN A 91 -7.54 5.52 -26.12
C GLN A 91 -6.11 5.11 -25.73
N SER A 92 -5.25 6.08 -25.40
CA SER A 92 -3.86 5.87 -25.02
C SER A 92 -3.66 5.96 -23.50
N PHE A 93 -2.84 5.06 -22.95
CA PHE A 93 -2.52 4.96 -21.54
C PHE A 93 -1.00 4.85 -21.36
N GLN A 94 -0.45 5.52 -20.37
CA GLN A 94 0.97 5.39 -20.00
C GLN A 94 1.07 4.50 -18.78
N GLN A 95 1.99 3.55 -18.78
CA GLN A 95 2.25 2.69 -17.63
C GLN A 95 3.74 2.73 -17.30
N PRO A 96 4.14 3.04 -16.06
CA PRO A 96 5.54 3.09 -15.69
C PRO A 96 6.24 1.72 -15.78
N GLY A 97 7.49 1.72 -16.25
CA GLY A 97 8.40 0.58 -16.18
C GLY A 97 9.33 0.63 -14.97
N PHE A 98 9.92 -0.52 -14.63
CA PHE A 98 10.83 -0.67 -13.48
C PHE A 98 12.04 -1.54 -13.82
N TYR A 99 13.13 -1.31 -13.08
CA TYR A 99 14.35 -2.11 -13.17
C TYR A 99 14.25 -3.36 -12.28
N HIS A 100 14.56 -4.51 -12.86
CA HIS A 100 14.37 -5.83 -12.26
C HIS A 100 15.68 -6.61 -12.23
N GLN A 101 15.97 -7.23 -11.10
CA GLN A 101 17.02 -8.24 -10.97
C GLN A 101 16.40 -9.64 -11.04
N GLU A 102 17.01 -10.51 -11.83
CA GLU A 102 16.62 -11.91 -11.90
C GLU A 102 17.19 -12.72 -10.73
N PHE A 103 16.39 -13.68 -10.25
CA PHE A 103 16.75 -14.60 -9.18
C PHE A 103 16.55 -16.04 -9.65
N SER A 104 17.49 -16.92 -9.30
CA SER A 104 17.24 -18.36 -9.26
C SER A 104 16.56 -18.69 -7.95
N ASP A 105 15.38 -19.31 -8.00
CA ASP A 105 14.62 -19.72 -6.83
C ASP A 105 14.63 -21.24 -6.62
N SER A 106 14.74 -21.67 -5.37
CA SER A 106 14.59 -23.09 -4.99
C SER A 106 14.23 -23.20 -3.51
N LEU A 107 13.85 -24.39 -3.04
CA LEU A 107 13.74 -24.68 -1.62
C LEU A 107 15.04 -25.34 -1.13
N LYS A 108 15.64 -24.77 -0.08
CA LYS A 108 16.84 -25.30 0.59
C LYS A 108 16.58 -25.37 2.08
N SER A 109 16.67 -26.57 2.67
CA SER A 109 16.39 -26.79 4.11
C SER A 109 15.05 -26.19 4.56
N ASN A 110 13.99 -26.42 3.77
CA ASN A 110 12.64 -25.88 3.96
C ASN A 110 12.54 -24.35 4.00
N LYS A 111 13.53 -23.63 3.47
CA LYS A 111 13.51 -22.19 3.29
C LYS A 111 13.56 -21.82 1.82
N GLU A 112 12.86 -20.77 1.45
CA GLU A 112 12.92 -20.22 0.10
C GLU A 112 14.28 -19.54 -0.11
N TRP A 113 15.00 -20.04 -1.11
CA TRP A 113 16.34 -19.62 -1.46
C TRP A 113 16.27 -18.81 -2.76
N PHE A 114 16.58 -17.51 -2.69
CA PHE A 114 16.55 -16.58 -3.83
C PHE A 114 17.95 -16.07 -4.14
N TYR A 115 18.66 -16.73 -5.06
CA TYR A 115 20.02 -16.35 -5.42
C TYR A 115 20.01 -15.40 -6.63
N PRO A 116 20.54 -14.17 -6.51
CA PRO A 116 20.59 -13.25 -7.64
C PRO A 116 21.49 -13.80 -8.75
N THR A 117 21.03 -13.74 -10.00
CA THR A 117 21.80 -14.26 -11.15
C THR A 117 22.84 -13.27 -11.67
N GLY A 118 22.66 -11.98 -11.37
CA GLY A 118 23.44 -10.88 -11.93
C GLY A 118 22.89 -10.36 -13.26
N ASN A 119 21.87 -11.02 -13.81
CA ASN A 119 21.11 -10.50 -14.94
C ASN A 119 20.10 -9.45 -14.45
N TYR A 120 19.97 -8.39 -15.24
CA TYR A 120 19.00 -7.35 -15.02
C TYR A 120 18.23 -7.07 -16.31
N SER A 121 16.97 -6.71 -16.16
CA SER A 121 16.11 -6.29 -17.26
C SER A 121 15.20 -5.16 -16.81
N TRP A 122 14.69 -4.42 -17.78
CA TRP A 122 13.56 -3.52 -17.57
C TRP A 122 12.26 -4.28 -17.81
N LYS A 123 11.25 -3.96 -17.01
CA LYS A 123 9.93 -4.56 -17.10
C LYS A 123 8.84 -3.51 -17.11
N ILE A 124 7.79 -3.74 -17.90
CA ILE A 124 6.52 -3.03 -17.84
C ILE A 124 5.43 -4.07 -17.58
N ARG A 125 4.57 -3.81 -16.58
CA ARG A 125 3.43 -4.67 -16.24
C ARG A 125 2.12 -3.89 -16.43
N PHE A 126 1.17 -4.47 -17.14
CA PHE A 126 -0.11 -3.85 -17.48
C PHE A 126 -1.24 -4.90 -17.46
N SER A 127 -2.42 -4.53 -16.98
CA SER A 127 -3.62 -5.38 -17.03
C SER A 127 -4.69 -4.72 -17.91
N PRO A 128 -4.99 -5.26 -19.11
CA PRO A 128 -5.99 -4.68 -19.99
C PRO A 128 -7.40 -4.89 -19.44
N ASP A 129 -8.24 -3.86 -19.52
CA ASP A 129 -9.62 -3.80 -19.02
C ASP A 129 -10.69 -4.05 -20.11
N LYS A 130 -10.26 -4.22 -21.37
CA LYS A 130 -11.15 -4.38 -22.54
C LYS A 130 -10.66 -5.50 -23.44
N THR A 131 -11.60 -6.32 -23.92
CA THR A 131 -11.32 -7.32 -24.97
C THR A 131 -11.04 -6.66 -26.31
N GLY A 132 -10.21 -7.30 -27.14
CA GLY A 132 -9.88 -6.84 -28.48
C GLY A 132 -8.38 -6.70 -28.70
N THR A 133 -8.00 -6.05 -29.81
CA THR A 133 -6.59 -5.84 -30.16
C THR A 133 -6.07 -4.57 -29.51
N TRP A 134 -5.09 -4.72 -28.65
CA TRP A 134 -4.32 -3.64 -28.05
C TRP A 134 -2.99 -3.47 -28.77
N GLN A 135 -2.40 -2.29 -28.64
CA GLN A 135 -1.04 -2.00 -29.07
C GLN A 135 -0.21 -1.47 -27.90
N TYR A 136 1.11 -1.68 -27.93
CA TYR A 136 2.03 -1.01 -27.02
C TYR A 136 3.29 -0.51 -27.73
N LYS A 137 3.86 0.56 -27.19
CA LYS A 137 5.24 1.01 -27.44
C LYS A 137 5.97 1.14 -26.12
N ILE A 138 7.29 1.01 -26.15
CA ILE A 138 8.19 1.35 -25.04
C ILE A 138 8.81 2.72 -25.34
N ARG A 139 8.64 3.67 -24.41
CA ARG A 139 9.26 5.00 -24.41
C ARG A 139 10.31 5.08 -23.31
N VAL A 140 11.51 5.53 -23.66
CA VAL A 140 12.64 5.69 -22.73
C VAL A 140 13.22 7.08 -22.87
N THR A 141 13.43 7.77 -21.75
CA THR A 141 14.05 9.09 -21.69
C THR A 141 15.18 9.12 -20.66
N ASP A 142 16.36 9.58 -21.06
CA ASP A 142 17.51 9.85 -20.19
C ASP A 142 18.22 11.16 -20.60
N SER A 143 19.42 11.41 -20.06
CA SER A 143 20.23 12.59 -20.38
C SER A 143 20.67 12.73 -21.84
N SER A 144 20.61 11.64 -22.63
CA SER A 144 20.99 11.61 -24.04
C SER A 144 19.82 11.81 -24.99
N GLY A 145 18.58 11.72 -24.51
CA GLY A 145 17.38 11.98 -25.30
C GLY A 145 16.23 11.02 -25.01
N THR A 146 15.27 10.98 -25.91
CA THR A 146 14.09 10.09 -25.86
C THR A 146 14.08 9.16 -27.05
N THR A 147 13.74 7.90 -26.81
CA THR A 147 13.52 6.89 -27.85
C THR A 147 12.17 6.21 -27.64
N GLU A 148 11.47 5.95 -28.75
CA GLU A 148 10.29 5.07 -28.78
C GLU A 148 10.54 3.88 -29.70
N THR A 149 10.03 2.72 -29.30
CA THR A 149 10.00 1.52 -30.14
C THR A 149 8.83 1.54 -31.12
N PRO A 150 8.89 0.76 -32.22
CA PRO A 150 7.73 0.49 -33.07
C PRO A 150 6.57 -0.12 -32.25
N ALA A 151 5.34 0.12 -32.70
CA ALA A 151 4.16 -0.45 -32.05
C ALA A 151 4.12 -1.98 -32.22
N ALA A 152 3.82 -2.70 -31.13
CA ALA A 152 3.56 -4.13 -31.12
C ALA A 152 2.10 -4.39 -30.72
N SER A 153 1.45 -5.35 -31.37
CA SER A 153 0.05 -5.72 -31.09
C SER A 153 -0.07 -6.97 -30.22
N PHE A 154 -1.12 -7.00 -29.39
CA PHE A 154 -1.55 -8.18 -28.65
C PHE A 154 -3.07 -8.26 -28.55
N SER A 155 -3.61 -9.46 -28.37
CA SER A 155 -5.05 -9.71 -28.29
C SER A 155 -5.46 -10.00 -26.85
N VAL A 156 -6.60 -9.42 -26.46
CA VAL A 156 -7.21 -9.57 -25.15
C VAL A 156 -8.54 -10.29 -25.26
N ILE A 157 -8.73 -11.34 -24.46
CA ILE A 157 -9.95 -12.15 -24.41
C ILE A 157 -10.69 -11.97 -23.09
N ALA A 158 -11.96 -12.37 -23.02
CA ALA A 158 -12.73 -12.34 -21.79
C ALA A 158 -12.08 -13.21 -20.70
N SER A 159 -12.27 -12.83 -19.44
CA SER A 159 -11.85 -13.59 -18.27
C SER A 159 -12.99 -13.65 -17.24
N GLY A 160 -12.83 -14.51 -16.23
CA GLY A 160 -13.74 -14.57 -15.08
C GLY A 160 -13.35 -13.63 -13.93
N LYS A 161 -12.40 -12.71 -14.13
CA LYS A 161 -11.99 -11.76 -13.09
C LYS A 161 -12.94 -10.57 -13.05
N HIS A 162 -13.25 -10.10 -11.85
CA HIS A 162 -14.13 -8.95 -11.62
C HIS A 162 -13.47 -7.58 -11.90
N GLY A 163 -12.13 -7.53 -11.96
CA GLY A 163 -11.35 -6.31 -12.17
C GLY A 163 -10.83 -5.68 -10.89
N PHE A 164 -10.50 -4.40 -10.93
CA PHE A 164 -9.98 -3.64 -9.77
C PHE A 164 -11.12 -3.23 -8.83
N VAL A 165 -10.78 -3.00 -7.56
CA VAL A 165 -11.73 -2.51 -6.55
C VAL A 165 -11.76 -0.98 -6.58
N LYS A 166 -12.96 -0.40 -6.53
CA LYS A 166 -13.21 1.04 -6.45
C LYS A 166 -14.32 1.37 -5.45
N ALA A 167 -14.40 2.65 -5.05
CA ALA A 167 -15.57 3.14 -4.32
C ALA A 167 -16.82 3.03 -5.22
N ALA A 168 -17.93 2.55 -4.67
CA ALA A 168 -19.16 2.40 -5.42
C ALA A 168 -19.80 3.77 -5.70
N SER A 169 -20.17 4.01 -6.95
CA SER A 169 -20.76 5.29 -7.36
C SER A 169 -22.21 5.46 -6.92
N ALA A 170 -22.96 4.36 -6.80
CA ALA A 170 -24.38 4.39 -6.43
C ALA A 170 -24.61 4.41 -4.91
N ASP A 171 -23.61 4.04 -4.11
CA ASP A 171 -23.69 4.12 -2.65
C ASP A 171 -22.32 4.39 -2.03
N PRO A 172 -22.11 5.58 -1.43
CA PRO A 172 -20.81 5.99 -0.93
C PRO A 172 -20.33 5.16 0.26
N ARG A 173 -21.13 4.27 0.83
CA ARG A 173 -20.70 3.41 1.95
C ARG A 173 -19.82 2.24 1.50
N TYR A 174 -19.91 1.82 0.24
CA TYR A 174 -19.43 0.50 -0.19
C TYR A 174 -18.38 0.56 -1.30
N PHE A 175 -17.71 -0.58 -1.49
CA PHE A 175 -16.81 -0.81 -2.62
C PHE A 175 -17.44 -1.75 -3.64
N GLU A 176 -16.97 -1.67 -4.88
CA GLU A 176 -17.33 -2.58 -5.97
C GLU A 176 -16.12 -2.88 -6.85
N PHE A 177 -16.19 -4.01 -7.56
CA PHE A 177 -15.25 -4.30 -8.62
C PHE A 177 -15.59 -3.53 -9.91
N ASP A 178 -14.68 -3.53 -10.90
CA ASP A 178 -14.92 -2.86 -12.18
C ASP A 178 -16.15 -3.34 -12.93
N ASP A 179 -16.46 -4.65 -12.86
CA ASP A 179 -17.68 -5.23 -13.43
C ASP A 179 -18.97 -4.87 -12.65
N GLY A 180 -18.83 -4.12 -11.55
CA GLY A 180 -19.92 -3.68 -10.69
C GLY A 180 -20.34 -4.71 -9.64
N THR A 181 -19.64 -5.83 -9.49
CA THR A 181 -19.86 -6.80 -8.42
C THR A 181 -19.55 -6.18 -7.06
N TYR A 182 -20.40 -6.43 -6.06
CA TYR A 182 -20.16 -5.95 -4.70
C TYR A 182 -18.86 -6.53 -4.13
N PHE A 183 -18.05 -5.70 -3.48
CA PHE A 183 -16.87 -6.12 -2.71
C PHE A 183 -17.15 -6.01 -1.20
N PRO A 184 -17.50 -7.11 -0.52
CA PRO A 184 -17.71 -7.13 0.93
C PRO A 184 -16.46 -6.75 1.73
N GLY A 185 -15.26 -7.01 1.23
CA GLY A 185 -14.01 -6.59 1.87
C GLY A 185 -13.76 -7.17 3.27
N LEU A 186 -14.29 -8.35 3.56
CA LEU A 186 -14.07 -9.06 4.82
C LEU A 186 -12.58 -9.37 5.01
N GLY A 187 -12.05 -9.12 6.21
CA GLY A 187 -10.61 -9.11 6.39
C GLY A 187 -10.08 -8.93 7.80
N PHE A 188 -8.77 -9.14 7.92
CA PHE A 188 -7.97 -8.81 9.08
C PHE A 188 -6.53 -8.48 8.65
N ASN A 189 -5.78 -7.80 9.51
CA ASN A 189 -4.43 -7.35 9.25
C ASN A 189 -3.41 -8.51 9.28
N LEU A 190 -2.39 -8.45 8.45
CA LEU A 190 -1.21 -9.34 8.47
C LEU A 190 0.07 -8.59 8.90
N ASN A 191 -0.07 -7.71 9.90
CA ASN A 191 1.02 -6.89 10.45
C ASN A 191 1.99 -7.67 11.37
N ALA A 192 3.04 -6.99 11.85
CA ALA A 192 3.97 -7.50 12.86
C ALA A 192 4.65 -8.84 12.50
N GLY A 193 4.96 -9.04 11.22
CA GLY A 193 5.63 -10.25 10.73
C GLY A 193 4.69 -11.40 10.34
N ASN A 194 3.37 -11.22 10.42
CA ASN A 194 2.39 -12.22 9.99
C ASN A 194 2.36 -12.46 8.48
N MET A 195 2.82 -11.49 7.69
CA MET A 195 3.22 -11.73 6.31
C MET A 195 4.71 -12.09 6.26
N ASP A 196 5.03 -13.36 5.99
CA ASP A 196 6.40 -13.83 5.83
C ASP A 196 6.95 -13.38 4.47
N ILE A 197 8.02 -12.59 4.47
CA ILE A 197 8.73 -12.19 3.25
C ILE A 197 10.06 -12.94 3.09
N GLU A 198 10.54 -13.63 4.13
CA GLU A 198 11.66 -14.58 4.01
C GLU A 198 11.21 -15.76 3.15
N ASN A 199 10.03 -16.33 3.45
CA ASN A 199 9.42 -17.44 2.73
C ASN A 199 8.04 -17.03 2.17
N PRO A 200 7.99 -16.21 1.11
CA PRO A 200 6.76 -15.57 0.64
C PRO A 200 5.64 -16.52 0.19
N VAL A 201 5.93 -17.79 -0.11
CA VAL A 201 4.90 -18.78 -0.45
C VAL A 201 4.69 -19.75 0.71
N THR A 202 5.73 -20.48 1.09
CA THR A 202 5.68 -21.55 2.10
C THR A 202 5.41 -21.02 3.51
N GLY A 203 5.93 -19.85 3.86
CA GLY A 203 5.70 -19.21 5.16
C GLY A 203 4.31 -18.60 5.32
N ASN A 204 3.63 -18.27 4.22
CA ASN A 204 2.27 -17.70 4.24
C ASN A 204 1.19 -18.74 3.94
N GLN A 205 1.54 -20.02 3.82
CA GLN A 205 0.59 -21.06 3.40
C GLN A 205 -0.58 -21.18 4.37
N TYR A 206 -0.30 -21.25 5.68
CA TYR A 206 -1.32 -21.41 6.71
C TYR A 206 -2.33 -20.25 6.71
N GLU A 207 -1.83 -19.01 6.67
CA GLU A 207 -2.64 -17.80 6.62
C GLU A 207 -3.46 -17.75 5.32
N PHE A 208 -2.82 -17.81 4.15
CA PHE A 208 -3.48 -17.54 2.88
C PHE A 208 -4.46 -18.65 2.48
N GLU A 209 -4.17 -19.92 2.80
CA GLU A 209 -5.10 -21.02 2.53
C GLU A 209 -6.35 -20.90 3.40
N GLY A 210 -6.21 -20.66 4.70
CA GLY A 210 -7.37 -20.54 5.57
C GLY A 210 -8.17 -19.25 5.31
N MET A 211 -7.52 -18.18 4.83
CA MET A 211 -8.24 -16.99 4.36
C MET A 211 -9.02 -17.27 3.07
N GLY A 212 -8.37 -17.85 2.06
CA GLY A 212 -9.01 -18.19 0.78
C GLY A 212 -10.15 -19.22 0.93
N ALA A 213 -9.98 -20.23 1.78
CA ALA A 213 -11.01 -21.24 2.06
C ALA A 213 -12.29 -20.63 2.67
N ASN A 214 -12.19 -19.45 3.27
CA ASN A 214 -13.28 -18.77 3.96
C ASN A 214 -13.70 -17.45 3.28
N ASN A 215 -13.30 -17.21 2.02
CA ASN A 215 -13.61 -15.98 1.28
C ASN A 215 -13.29 -14.70 2.07
N ILE A 216 -12.21 -14.72 2.85
CA ILE A 216 -11.63 -13.51 3.41
C ILE A 216 -10.91 -12.83 2.26
N GLN A 217 -11.26 -11.59 1.95
CA GLN A 217 -10.86 -10.94 0.70
C GLN A 217 -9.79 -9.88 0.90
N LEU A 218 -9.79 -9.15 2.02
CA LEU A 218 -8.94 -7.99 2.22
C LEU A 218 -7.98 -8.19 3.39
N SER A 219 -6.71 -7.85 3.18
CA SER A 219 -5.76 -7.74 4.29
C SER A 219 -4.88 -6.52 4.20
N ARG A 220 -4.87 -5.76 5.29
CA ARG A 220 -3.92 -4.67 5.52
C ARG A 220 -2.60 -5.19 6.08
N PHE A 221 -1.47 -4.67 5.60
CA PHE A 221 -0.17 -4.97 6.21
C PHE A 221 0.87 -3.85 6.02
N TRP A 222 1.85 -3.75 6.93
CA TRP A 222 2.92 -2.78 6.84
C TRP A 222 3.97 -3.21 5.81
N PHE A 223 3.92 -2.62 4.62
CA PHE A 223 4.88 -2.93 3.56
C PHE A 223 6.25 -2.28 3.84
N SER A 224 6.26 -1.14 4.53
CA SER A 224 7.48 -0.51 5.08
C SER A 224 8.30 -1.47 5.95
N GLN A 225 7.66 -2.36 6.72
CA GLN A 225 8.33 -3.41 7.51
C GLN A 225 9.10 -4.43 6.66
N LYS A 226 8.79 -4.54 5.37
CA LYS A 226 9.48 -5.46 4.47
C LYS A 226 10.78 -4.86 3.92
N TYR A 227 11.20 -3.69 4.41
CA TYR A 227 12.48 -3.01 4.13
C TYR A 227 12.84 -3.00 2.64
N VAL A 228 11.82 -2.77 1.80
CA VAL A 228 11.97 -2.66 0.34
C VAL A 228 12.59 -1.30 -0.01
N PHE A 229 12.14 -0.22 0.65
CA PHE A 229 12.57 1.16 0.44
C PHE A 229 12.66 1.90 1.79
N GLY A 230 13.51 2.93 1.88
CA GLY A 230 13.80 3.62 3.15
C GLY A 230 14.75 2.83 4.06
N ALA A 231 14.96 3.34 5.27
CA ALA A 231 15.84 2.78 6.29
C ALA A 231 15.10 2.28 7.54
N ALA A 232 13.81 2.61 7.70
CA ALA A 232 13.01 1.98 8.75
C ALA A 232 12.97 0.46 8.57
N TRP A 233 12.87 -0.25 9.70
CA TRP A 233 12.86 -1.71 9.73
C TRP A 233 14.07 -2.36 9.06
N SER A 234 15.19 -1.63 8.97
CA SER A 234 16.43 -2.05 8.30
C SER A 234 16.85 -3.47 8.67
N PRO A 235 17.35 -4.26 7.70
CA PRO A 235 17.88 -5.60 7.95
C PRO A 235 19.23 -5.58 8.69
N TRP A 236 19.75 -4.40 9.01
CA TRP A 236 20.94 -4.19 9.82
C TRP A 236 20.55 -3.77 11.24
N ARG A 237 20.77 -4.66 12.20
CA ARG A 237 20.39 -4.49 13.61
C ARG A 237 21.61 -4.20 14.46
N SER A 238 21.52 -3.20 15.34
CA SER A 238 22.49 -3.05 16.43
C SER A 238 22.26 -4.11 17.50
N VAL A 239 23.28 -4.40 18.33
CA VAL A 239 23.10 -5.21 19.54
C VAL A 239 22.78 -4.37 20.77
N ASN A 240 22.89 -3.03 20.68
CA ASN A 240 22.52 -2.15 21.79
C ASN A 240 20.99 -2.19 21.94
N THR A 241 20.52 -2.49 23.15
CA THR A 241 19.09 -2.62 23.47
C THR A 241 18.34 -1.29 23.31
N LEU A 242 19.03 -0.16 23.47
CA LEU A 242 18.47 1.17 23.25
C LEU A 242 18.13 1.46 21.78
N HIS A 243 18.66 0.68 20.84
CA HIS A 243 18.33 0.80 19.42
C HIS A 243 17.15 -0.08 19.00
N GLN A 244 16.58 -0.89 19.91
CA GLN A 244 15.50 -1.84 19.61
C GLN A 244 14.11 -1.23 19.83
N SER A 245 13.91 0.02 19.41
CA SER A 245 12.58 0.63 19.30
C SER A 245 11.67 -0.13 18.33
N GLN A 246 10.38 0.24 18.26
CA GLN A 246 9.42 -0.32 17.31
C GLN A 246 10.01 -0.36 15.90
N GLU A 247 10.46 0.79 15.37
CA GLU A 247 11.36 0.86 14.22
C GLU A 247 12.81 0.84 14.72
N PRO A 248 13.58 -0.26 14.60
CA PRO A 248 14.90 -0.31 15.21
C PRO A 248 15.87 0.63 14.51
N ASN A 249 16.71 1.31 15.27
CA ASN A 249 17.61 2.33 14.75
C ASN A 249 18.82 1.69 14.05
N PRO A 250 19.00 1.86 12.72
CA PRO A 250 20.11 1.27 11.97
C PRO A 250 21.44 2.01 12.13
N ARG A 251 21.49 3.07 12.97
CA ARG A 251 22.67 3.90 13.21
C ARG A 251 23.22 4.56 11.95
N ILE A 252 22.32 4.99 11.08
CA ILE A 252 22.66 5.86 9.96
C ILE A 252 22.89 7.27 10.50
N SER A 253 23.97 7.90 10.06
CA SER A 253 24.40 9.24 10.45
C SER A 253 25.02 9.96 9.24
N TYR A 254 25.48 11.19 9.42
CA TYR A 254 26.01 12.06 8.37
C TYR A 254 27.07 13.04 8.94
N PRO A 255 27.91 13.69 8.11
CA PRO A 255 29.11 14.43 8.55
C PRO A 255 28.92 15.52 9.61
N ASN A 256 27.70 16.04 9.79
CA ASN A 256 27.37 17.11 10.73
C ASN A 256 26.30 16.71 11.74
N ASP A 257 26.19 15.42 12.06
CA ASP A 257 25.20 14.91 13.00
C ASP A 257 25.35 15.61 14.37
N PRO A 258 24.30 16.28 14.87
CA PRO A 258 24.36 16.99 16.15
C PRO A 258 24.58 16.05 17.33
N ASN A 259 24.12 14.79 17.27
CA ASN A 259 24.36 13.82 18.35
C ASN A 259 25.85 13.50 18.48
N PHE A 260 26.56 13.36 17.35
CA PHE A 260 28.01 13.17 17.36
C PHE A 260 28.72 14.43 17.86
N LYS A 261 28.38 15.60 17.31
CA LYS A 261 29.02 16.88 17.66
C LYS A 261 28.90 17.20 19.14
N ASN A 262 27.74 16.92 19.75
CA ASN A 262 27.50 17.16 21.17
C ASN A 262 28.28 16.17 22.06
N ALA A 263 28.34 14.89 21.67
CA ALA A 263 29.05 13.87 22.44
C ALA A 263 30.58 13.97 22.30
N TYR A 264 31.08 14.42 21.15
CA TYR A 264 32.49 14.44 20.78
C TYR A 264 32.91 15.78 20.15
N PRO A 265 32.88 16.89 20.92
CA PRO A 265 33.03 18.25 20.38
C PRO A 265 34.42 18.56 19.80
N SER A 266 35.45 17.78 20.15
CA SER A 266 36.81 17.92 19.60
C SER A 266 37.02 17.16 18.29
N LEU A 267 36.04 16.35 17.86
CA LEU A 267 36.11 15.51 16.69
C LEU A 267 35.15 16.02 15.61
N THR A 268 35.50 15.79 14.34
CA THR A 268 34.64 16.10 13.20
C THR A 268 34.45 14.83 12.38
N MET A 269 33.19 14.46 12.13
CA MET A 269 32.89 13.28 11.33
C MET A 269 33.36 13.51 9.88
N PRO A 270 33.82 12.45 9.19
CA PRO A 270 34.33 12.59 7.84
C PRO A 270 33.20 12.83 6.83
N PRO A 271 33.51 13.41 5.65
CA PRO A 271 32.60 13.43 4.50
C PRO A 271 32.15 12.02 4.10
N ALA A 272 30.89 11.91 3.64
CA ALA A 272 30.35 10.69 3.05
C ALA A 272 31.08 10.32 1.74
N ALA A 273 30.93 9.07 1.31
CA ALA A 273 31.45 8.63 0.01
C ALA A 273 30.68 9.30 -1.14
N SER A 274 31.32 9.43 -2.30
CA SER A 274 30.74 10.01 -3.50
C SER A 274 29.41 9.33 -3.87
N GLY A 275 28.37 10.14 -4.11
CA GLY A 275 27.01 9.68 -4.39
C GLY A 275 26.16 9.38 -3.16
N SER A 276 26.71 9.52 -1.94
CA SER A 276 25.99 9.37 -0.67
C SER A 276 26.14 10.63 0.20
N GLU A 277 25.19 10.85 1.09
CA GLU A 277 25.22 11.87 2.15
C GLU A 277 25.27 11.25 3.55
N VAL A 278 25.20 9.92 3.62
CA VAL A 278 25.03 9.15 4.86
C VAL A 278 25.95 7.93 4.93
N TYR A 279 26.17 7.43 6.15
CA TYR A 279 26.88 6.19 6.44
C TYR A 279 26.44 5.62 7.79
N TRP A 280 26.73 4.35 8.05
CA TRP A 280 26.56 3.77 9.37
C TRP A 280 27.67 4.26 10.30
N TRP A 281 27.31 4.66 11.52
CA TRP A 281 28.23 5.07 12.55
C TRP A 281 28.35 4.00 13.63
N LEU A 282 29.51 3.34 13.68
CA LEU A 282 29.91 2.43 14.74
C LEU A 282 30.80 3.15 15.75
N ASN A 283 30.64 2.80 17.02
CA ASN A 283 31.31 3.45 18.13
C ASN A 283 31.76 2.42 19.17
N ALA A 284 33.07 2.38 19.43
CA ALA A 284 33.67 1.47 20.40
C ALA A 284 33.65 2.00 21.85
N ASP A 285 33.43 3.31 22.04
CA ASP A 285 33.36 3.92 23.37
C ASP A 285 32.09 3.49 24.12
N THR A 286 32.26 2.69 25.17
CA THR A 286 31.17 2.12 25.99
C THR A 286 30.36 3.17 26.74
N THR A 287 30.89 4.38 26.95
CA THR A 287 30.15 5.49 27.57
C THR A 287 29.29 6.25 26.55
N GLY A 288 29.55 6.07 25.25
CA GLY A 288 28.90 6.82 24.18
C GLY A 288 29.07 8.34 24.28
N GLY A 289 30.21 8.80 24.82
CA GLY A 289 30.45 10.24 25.05
C GLY A 289 29.52 10.82 26.11
N GLY A 290 29.15 10.02 27.12
CA GLY A 290 28.19 10.41 28.17
C GLY A 290 26.73 10.11 27.82
N ASN A 291 26.44 9.63 26.61
CA ASN A 291 25.13 9.11 26.23
C ASN A 291 25.27 7.69 25.67
N VAL A 292 24.92 6.70 26.48
CA VAL A 292 25.02 5.27 26.12
C VAL A 292 24.21 4.87 24.88
N PHE A 293 23.25 5.70 24.43
CA PHE A 293 22.60 5.53 23.12
C PHE A 293 23.59 5.62 21.96
N ASN A 294 24.72 6.31 22.10
CA ASN A 294 25.73 6.39 21.03
C ASN A 294 26.64 5.17 20.95
N TYR A 295 26.62 4.27 21.94
CA TYR A 295 27.43 3.06 21.89
C TYR A 295 26.87 2.08 20.86
N THR A 296 27.64 1.81 19.80
CA THR A 296 27.23 0.92 18.70
C THR A 296 28.43 0.06 18.30
N PRO A 297 28.73 -1.01 19.05
CA PRO A 297 29.93 -1.81 18.82
C PRO A 297 29.83 -2.66 17.55
N CYS A 298 28.62 -3.01 17.09
CA CYS A 298 28.41 -3.68 15.82
C CYS A 298 26.98 -3.49 15.26
N LEU A 299 26.84 -3.75 13.95
CA LEU A 299 25.57 -4.00 13.26
C LEU A 299 25.59 -5.41 12.65
N VAL A 300 24.44 -6.10 12.67
CA VAL A 300 24.28 -7.52 12.33
C VAL A 300 23.19 -7.70 11.27
N THR A 301 23.39 -8.63 10.34
CA THR A 301 22.39 -9.03 9.34
C THR A 301 22.46 -10.52 8.99
N GLY A 302 21.48 -10.99 8.20
CA GLY A 302 21.36 -12.35 7.68
C GLY A 302 20.94 -13.34 8.75
N GLY A 303 19.64 -13.65 8.87
CA GLY A 303 19.08 -14.60 9.84
C GLY A 303 18.81 -14.01 11.24
N GLY A 304 17.98 -14.69 12.04
CA GLY A 304 17.54 -14.23 13.38
C GLY A 304 16.70 -12.95 13.32
N TRP A 305 15.97 -12.59 14.38
CA TRP A 305 15.25 -11.29 14.45
C TRP A 305 14.29 -11.01 13.26
N ASN A 306 13.69 -12.06 12.68
CA ASN A 306 12.87 -12.00 11.46
C ASN A 306 13.61 -11.42 10.22
N LEU A 307 14.92 -11.62 10.14
CA LEU A 307 15.76 -11.24 9.00
C LEU A 307 15.94 -12.41 8.03
N ALA A 308 15.72 -12.16 6.74
CA ALA A 308 15.94 -13.17 5.71
C ALA A 308 17.40 -13.65 5.72
N ALA A 309 17.60 -14.97 5.61
CA ALA A 309 18.93 -15.54 5.45
C ALA A 309 19.54 -15.13 4.08
N ILE A 310 20.85 -14.94 4.03
CA ILE A 310 21.55 -14.59 2.78
C ILE A 310 21.85 -15.90 2.03
N PRO A 311 21.47 -16.04 0.75
CA PRO A 311 21.63 -17.30 0.03
C PRO A 311 23.11 -17.55 -0.30
N ALA A 312 23.52 -18.82 -0.30
CA ALA A 312 24.85 -19.27 -0.65
C ALA A 312 24.79 -20.50 -1.58
N LYS A 313 25.76 -20.63 -2.49
CA LYS A 313 26.05 -21.89 -3.17
C LYS A 313 27.03 -22.68 -2.32
N ARG A 314 26.85 -23.99 -2.22
CA ARG A 314 27.80 -24.87 -1.52
C ARG A 314 29.15 -24.93 -2.23
N ASN A 315 30.20 -25.17 -1.47
CA ASN A 315 31.59 -25.40 -1.89
C ASN A 315 32.11 -24.33 -2.86
N THR A 316 31.70 -23.09 -2.66
CA THR A 316 31.94 -21.96 -3.56
C THR A 316 32.77 -20.89 -2.86
N ASN A 317 33.73 -20.31 -3.58
CA ASN A 317 34.55 -19.22 -3.05
C ASN A 317 33.80 -17.89 -3.18
N TYR A 318 33.87 -17.09 -2.11
CA TYR A 318 33.26 -15.77 -2.03
C TYR A 318 34.30 -14.74 -1.63
N ARG A 319 34.13 -13.51 -2.13
CA ARG A 319 34.83 -12.32 -1.68
C ARG A 319 33.86 -11.44 -0.90
N ILE A 320 34.30 -10.96 0.25
CA ILE A 320 33.59 -9.95 1.03
C ILE A 320 34.43 -8.70 1.15
N ARG A 321 33.79 -7.53 1.03
CA ARG A 321 34.44 -6.22 1.10
C ARG A 321 33.61 -5.26 1.93
N VAL A 322 34.27 -4.37 2.67
CA VAL A 322 33.61 -3.26 3.37
C VAL A 322 34.35 -1.97 3.08
N ARG A 323 33.62 -0.94 2.64
CA ARG A 323 34.13 0.43 2.51
C ARG A 323 33.88 1.17 3.80
N TYR A 324 34.96 1.57 4.48
CA TYR A 324 34.89 2.22 5.77
C TYR A 324 35.94 3.34 5.91
N ARG A 325 35.73 4.17 6.93
CA ARG A 325 36.69 5.16 7.40
C ARG A 325 36.72 5.18 8.92
N THR A 326 37.87 5.45 9.52
CA THR A 326 38.01 5.53 10.98
C THR A 326 38.34 6.94 11.45
N LEU A 327 38.00 7.23 12.70
CA LEU A 327 38.34 8.47 13.40
C LEU A 327 38.67 8.14 14.86
N ASP A 328 39.80 8.65 15.35
CA ASP A 328 40.28 8.46 16.72
C ASP A 328 40.30 6.98 17.17
N MET A 329 40.62 6.07 16.25
CA MET A 329 40.62 4.63 16.49
C MET A 329 41.89 4.18 17.20
N THR A 330 41.75 3.45 18.30
CA THR A 330 42.87 2.94 19.10
C THR A 330 42.73 1.44 19.39
N GLY A 331 43.87 0.76 19.47
CA GLY A 331 43.92 -0.70 19.63
C GLY A 331 43.56 -1.48 18.36
N PRO A 332 43.63 -2.81 18.41
CA PRO A 332 43.20 -3.65 17.30
C PRO A 332 41.69 -3.55 17.11
N PHE A 333 41.21 -3.47 15.88
CA PHE A 333 39.78 -3.49 15.58
C PHE A 333 39.50 -4.41 14.40
N GLU A 334 38.25 -4.85 14.28
CA GLU A 334 37.77 -5.65 13.15
C GLU A 334 36.56 -4.97 12.55
N VAL A 335 36.58 -4.65 11.26
CA VAL A 335 35.44 -4.00 10.58
C VAL A 335 34.43 -5.03 10.12
N LEU A 336 34.88 -6.26 9.85
CA LEU A 336 34.03 -7.38 9.50
C LEU A 336 34.31 -8.56 10.42
N HIS A 337 33.24 -9.16 10.92
CA HIS A 337 33.26 -10.43 11.62
C HIS A 337 32.16 -11.34 11.06
N TRP A 338 32.40 -12.63 11.01
CA TRP A 338 31.39 -13.64 10.75
C TRP A 338 31.68 -14.90 11.58
N SER A 339 30.67 -15.34 12.34
CA SER A 339 30.69 -16.54 13.17
C SER A 339 29.51 -17.47 12.83
N SER A 340 29.59 -18.72 13.28
CA SER A 340 28.52 -19.71 13.12
C SER A 340 27.28 -19.48 14.01
N THR A 341 27.35 -18.55 14.98
CA THR A 341 26.28 -18.29 15.94
C THR A 341 26.12 -16.79 16.23
N PHE A 342 24.90 -16.36 16.57
CA PHE A 342 24.62 -15.02 17.06
C PHE A 342 25.40 -14.71 18.36
N PRO A 343 25.76 -13.44 18.64
CA PRO A 343 26.46 -13.10 19.87
C PRO A 343 25.50 -13.16 21.06
N ASN A 344 26.03 -13.44 22.27
CA ASN A 344 25.30 -13.08 23.48
C ASN A 344 25.29 -11.53 23.57
N GLN A 345 24.12 -10.95 23.84
CA GLN A 345 23.85 -9.54 23.55
C GLN A 345 24.58 -8.61 24.51
N THR A 346 25.39 -7.68 23.98
CA THR A 346 25.59 -6.26 24.42
C THR A 346 26.88 -5.65 23.84
N SER A 347 27.96 -6.42 23.67
CA SER A 347 29.29 -5.86 23.35
C SER A 347 29.89 -6.28 21.99
N CYS A 348 29.38 -7.35 21.37
CA CYS A 348 29.98 -8.00 20.19
C CYS A 348 31.46 -8.41 20.33
N THR A 349 32.02 -8.44 21.55
CA THR A 349 33.45 -8.71 21.79
C THR A 349 33.85 -10.17 21.64
N SER A 350 32.89 -11.08 21.58
CA SER A 350 33.08 -12.50 21.26
C SER A 350 31.74 -13.09 20.84
N PRO A 351 31.32 -12.94 19.57
CA PRO A 351 30.23 -13.77 19.10
C PRO A 351 30.73 -15.21 19.22
N GLY A 352 30.09 -16.05 20.03
CA GLY A 352 30.51 -17.43 20.20
C GLY A 352 30.58 -18.18 18.85
N GLY A 353 31.01 -19.43 18.91
CA GLY A 353 31.05 -20.31 17.73
C GLY A 353 32.33 -20.20 16.91
N THR A 354 32.34 -20.84 15.74
CA THR A 354 33.48 -20.88 14.84
C THR A 354 33.53 -19.60 14.01
N VAL A 355 34.62 -18.84 14.08
CA VAL A 355 34.86 -17.69 13.19
C VAL A 355 35.06 -18.22 11.77
N ILE A 356 34.19 -17.80 10.86
CA ILE A 356 34.21 -18.21 9.46
C ILE A 356 35.06 -17.22 8.64
N ALA A 357 34.96 -15.92 8.95
CA ALA A 357 35.72 -14.86 8.29
C ALA A 357 35.86 -13.64 9.22
N SER A 358 37.06 -13.08 9.39
CA SER A 358 37.26 -11.85 10.18
C SER A 358 38.47 -11.05 9.69
N SER A 359 38.31 -9.73 9.57
CA SER A 359 39.39 -8.83 9.17
C SER A 359 40.55 -8.72 10.18
N SER A 360 40.36 -9.24 11.41
CA SER A 360 41.41 -9.28 12.45
C SER A 360 42.30 -10.53 12.42
N SER A 361 41.94 -11.55 11.63
CA SER A 361 42.64 -12.85 11.60
C SER A 361 43.94 -12.86 10.78
N GLY A 362 44.33 -11.74 10.18
CA GLY A 362 45.66 -11.49 9.57
C GLY A 362 45.97 -12.24 8.26
N SER A 363 45.62 -13.52 8.14
CA SER A 363 45.84 -14.29 6.91
C SER A 363 44.69 -14.09 5.91
N GLY A 364 45.00 -13.64 4.68
CA GLY A 364 44.03 -13.56 3.57
C GLY A 364 43.18 -12.28 3.50
N TRP A 365 43.47 -11.25 4.30
CA TRP A 365 42.77 -9.95 4.26
C TRP A 365 43.68 -8.85 3.73
N ASN A 366 43.11 -7.96 2.91
CA ASN A 366 43.80 -6.80 2.37
C ASN A 366 43.03 -5.52 2.72
N ASN A 367 43.77 -4.47 3.09
CA ASN A 367 43.26 -3.13 3.28
C ASN A 367 43.88 -2.21 2.22
N SER A 368 43.05 -1.57 1.41
CA SER A 368 43.51 -0.65 0.37
C SER A 368 42.69 0.64 0.38
N PRO A 369 43.30 1.81 0.14
CA PRO A 369 42.54 3.04 -0.09
C PRO A 369 41.49 2.86 -1.21
N ASP A 370 40.31 3.45 -1.07
CA ASP A 370 39.33 3.51 -2.16
C ASP A 370 39.79 4.57 -3.19
N PRO A 371 40.15 4.18 -4.42
CA PRO A 371 40.66 5.13 -5.41
C PRO A 371 39.62 6.15 -5.87
N GLN A 372 38.32 5.86 -5.71
CA GLN A 372 37.23 6.75 -6.10
C GLN A 372 36.79 7.68 -4.96
N ASN A 373 37.18 7.37 -3.72
CA ASN A 373 36.74 8.07 -2.52
C ASN A 373 37.93 8.33 -1.59
N PRO A 374 38.70 9.42 -1.83
CA PRO A 374 39.87 9.75 -1.02
C PRO A 374 39.57 9.77 0.49
N GLY A 375 40.41 9.09 1.26
CA GLY A 375 40.25 8.94 2.72
C GLY A 375 39.37 7.77 3.17
N TRP A 376 38.68 7.09 2.25
CA TRP A 376 38.02 5.80 2.53
C TRP A 376 38.97 4.64 2.29
N THR A 377 38.78 3.56 3.04
CA THR A 377 39.51 2.30 2.93
C THR A 377 38.53 1.18 2.57
N ILE A 378 38.96 0.26 1.71
CA ILE A 378 38.28 -1.01 1.43
C ILE A 378 39.07 -2.11 2.11
N VAL A 379 38.44 -2.78 3.08
CA VAL A 379 38.90 -4.06 3.60
C VAL A 379 38.29 -5.19 2.77
N SER A 380 39.07 -6.18 2.37
CA SER A 380 38.62 -7.29 1.53
C SER A 380 39.22 -8.62 2.01
N GLY A 381 38.43 -9.68 1.95
CA GLY A 381 38.89 -11.05 2.23
C GLY A 381 38.11 -12.07 1.41
N THR A 382 38.64 -13.29 1.30
CA THR A 382 38.00 -14.40 0.60
C THR A 382 37.82 -15.61 1.51
N PHE A 383 36.72 -16.34 1.34
CA PHE A 383 36.42 -17.56 2.08
C PHE A 383 35.66 -18.56 1.20
N ASN A 384 35.58 -19.82 1.62
CA ASN A 384 34.75 -20.84 0.96
C ASN A 384 33.47 -21.11 1.78
N SER A 385 32.34 -21.25 1.10
CA SER A 385 31.05 -21.50 1.76
C SER A 385 30.95 -22.86 2.45
N GLY A 386 31.76 -23.85 2.05
CA GLY A 386 31.60 -25.25 2.45
C GLY A 386 30.19 -25.75 2.12
N ASP A 387 29.61 -26.64 2.92
CA ASP A 387 28.29 -27.21 2.62
C ASP A 387 27.09 -26.30 2.93
N ARG A 388 27.29 -24.99 3.08
CA ARG A 388 26.25 -24.02 3.47
C ARG A 388 25.40 -23.58 2.28
N ASP A 389 24.07 -23.65 2.43
CA ASP A 389 23.10 -23.05 1.50
C ASP A 389 22.76 -21.59 1.85
N PHE A 390 23.14 -21.13 3.04
CA PHE A 390 22.90 -19.77 3.52
C PHE A 390 24.07 -19.24 4.37
N PHE A 391 24.22 -17.93 4.39
CA PHE A 391 25.12 -17.18 5.26
C PHE A 391 24.33 -16.45 6.34
N ASN A 392 24.64 -16.75 7.60
CA ASN A 392 24.06 -16.10 8.78
C ASN A 392 24.84 -16.45 10.06
N PRO A 393 25.06 -15.51 11.00
CA PRO A 393 24.97 -14.03 10.90
C PRO A 393 26.24 -13.32 10.38
N ILE A 394 26.09 -12.21 9.64
CA ILE A 394 27.20 -11.34 9.22
C ILE A 394 27.24 -10.06 10.08
N TYR A 395 28.43 -9.64 10.51
CA TYR A 395 28.62 -8.48 11.36
C TYR A 395 29.57 -7.46 10.73
N ILE A 396 29.23 -6.18 10.86
CA ILE A 396 30.22 -5.11 10.85
C ILE A 396 30.47 -4.64 12.28
N SER A 397 31.73 -4.55 12.69
CA SER A 397 32.09 -4.39 14.11
C SER A 397 33.14 -3.32 14.31
N VAL A 398 33.26 -2.86 15.55
CA VAL A 398 34.44 -2.18 16.13
C VAL A 398 34.70 -2.69 17.55
N ALA A 399 34.07 -3.80 17.94
CA ALA A 399 34.00 -4.26 19.33
C ALA A 399 35.37 -4.57 19.97
N LYS A 400 36.38 -4.89 19.16
CA LYS A 400 37.74 -5.16 19.65
C LYS A 400 38.55 -3.89 19.94
N ALA A 401 38.11 -2.73 19.42
CA ALA A 401 38.81 -1.47 19.62
C ALA A 401 38.72 -1.01 21.07
N GLY A 402 39.78 -0.37 21.59
CA GLY A 402 39.75 0.24 22.92
C GLY A 402 38.93 1.54 22.97
N LYS A 403 38.93 2.29 21.86
CA LYS A 403 38.17 3.53 21.64
C LYS A 403 38.14 3.83 20.14
N GLY A 404 37.14 4.57 19.70
CA GLY A 404 37.12 5.24 18.40
C GLY A 404 35.86 4.98 17.61
N HIS A 405 35.85 5.52 16.38
CA HIS A 405 34.68 5.48 15.51
C HIS A 405 35.02 4.86 14.16
N ALA A 406 34.10 4.08 13.62
CA ALA A 406 34.12 3.64 12.24
C ALA A 406 32.85 4.09 11.53
N PHE A 407 33.03 4.58 10.31
CA PHE A 407 31.96 4.99 9.40
C PHE A 407 31.95 4.03 8.23
N VAL A 408 30.83 3.35 8.01
CA VAL A 408 30.70 2.31 6.98
C VAL A 408 29.69 2.77 5.94
N ASP A 409 30.09 2.77 4.67
CA ASP A 409 29.23 3.24 3.57
C ASP A 409 28.65 2.09 2.73
N TYR A 410 29.43 1.04 2.48
CA TYR A 410 29.00 -0.06 1.61
C TYR A 410 29.63 -1.39 2.01
N ILE A 411 28.87 -2.48 1.86
CA ILE A 411 29.35 -3.86 1.99
C ILE A 411 29.03 -4.69 0.75
N TRP A 412 30.00 -5.50 0.31
CA TRP A 412 29.83 -6.44 -0.79
C TRP A 412 30.05 -7.87 -0.29
N LEU A 413 29.19 -8.79 -0.69
CA LEU A 413 29.43 -10.23 -0.64
C LEU A 413 29.16 -10.80 -2.02
N GLU A 414 30.21 -11.28 -2.68
CA GLU A 414 30.18 -11.61 -4.11
C GLU A 414 30.82 -12.98 -4.35
N GLU A 415 30.19 -13.81 -5.18
CA GLU A 415 30.78 -15.06 -5.66
C GLU A 415 32.05 -14.77 -6.46
N VAL A 416 33.11 -15.56 -6.26
CA VAL A 416 34.34 -15.48 -7.07
C VAL A 416 34.16 -16.37 -8.30
N ILE A 417 34.10 -15.75 -9.49
CA ILE A 417 33.87 -16.44 -10.76
C ILE A 417 35.09 -16.20 -11.66
N GLY A 418 36.11 -17.09 -11.55
CA GLY A 418 37.39 -16.88 -12.22
C GLY A 418 38.05 -15.57 -11.77
N SER A 419 38.24 -14.63 -12.69
CA SER A 419 38.74 -13.27 -12.42
C SER A 419 37.64 -12.23 -12.17
N SER A 420 36.38 -12.63 -12.25
CA SER A 420 35.20 -11.76 -12.11
C SER A 420 34.44 -12.08 -10.82
N PHE A 421 33.41 -11.27 -10.54
CA PHE A 421 32.61 -11.39 -9.32
C PHE A 421 31.13 -11.45 -9.67
N GLY A 422 30.39 -12.30 -8.96
CA GLY A 422 28.94 -12.36 -9.04
C GLY A 422 28.25 -11.12 -8.46
N PRO A 423 26.90 -11.06 -8.50
CA PRO A 423 26.15 -9.98 -7.88
C PRO A 423 26.35 -9.94 -6.36
N ASN A 424 26.10 -8.78 -5.77
CA ASN A 424 26.12 -8.62 -4.33
C ASN A 424 24.95 -9.38 -3.68
N LEU A 425 25.25 -10.27 -2.74
CA LEU A 425 24.29 -11.11 -2.03
C LEU A 425 23.69 -10.43 -0.79
N ILE A 426 24.33 -9.37 -0.30
CA ILE A 426 23.87 -8.66 0.89
C ILE A 426 22.58 -7.89 0.60
N TYR A 427 21.61 -7.99 1.50
CA TYR A 427 20.40 -7.16 1.49
C TYR A 427 20.69 -5.77 2.05
N LYS A 428 20.18 -4.74 1.37
CA LYS A 428 20.48 -3.32 1.69
C LYS A 428 21.99 -3.07 1.92
N PRO A 429 22.85 -3.32 0.93
CA PRO A 429 24.30 -3.25 1.10
C PRO A 429 24.88 -1.84 1.16
N TRP A 430 24.13 -0.85 0.66
CA TRP A 430 24.51 0.55 0.63
C TRP A 430 23.71 1.36 1.64
N VAL A 431 24.37 2.24 2.39
CA VAL A 431 23.70 3.02 3.44
C VAL A 431 22.77 4.11 2.91
N ALA A 432 22.95 4.59 1.68
CA ALA A 432 22.03 5.55 1.05
C ALA A 432 20.75 4.86 0.55
N GLN A 433 20.00 4.28 1.48
CA GLN A 433 18.83 3.42 1.24
C GLN A 433 17.63 4.16 0.62
N HIS A 434 17.68 5.49 0.53
CA HIS A 434 16.69 6.32 -0.17
C HIS A 434 16.89 6.36 -1.69
N TYR A 435 18.01 5.85 -2.21
CA TYR A 435 18.32 5.90 -3.65
C TYR A 435 18.07 4.58 -4.38
N TYR A 436 17.63 3.51 -3.71
CA TYR A 436 17.41 2.22 -4.35
C TYR A 436 16.37 1.35 -3.65
N VAL A 437 15.88 0.37 -4.41
CA VAL A 437 14.97 -0.67 -3.93
C VAL A 437 15.72 -1.96 -3.63
N ASN A 438 15.41 -2.60 -2.51
CA ASN A 438 15.88 -3.96 -2.20
C ASN A 438 15.20 -4.99 -3.12
N GLN A 439 15.90 -5.37 -4.19
CA GLN A 439 15.36 -6.23 -5.24
C GLN A 439 14.92 -7.61 -4.76
N ARG A 440 15.63 -8.22 -3.79
CA ARG A 440 15.25 -9.54 -3.26
C ARG A 440 13.88 -9.49 -2.58
N ASN A 441 13.62 -8.46 -1.77
CA ASN A 441 12.34 -8.34 -1.07
C ASN A 441 11.21 -7.87 -1.99
N ALA A 442 11.52 -7.05 -2.99
CA ALA A 442 10.55 -6.75 -4.03
C ALA A 442 10.20 -8.01 -4.85
N TYR A 443 11.15 -8.91 -5.11
CA TYR A 443 10.89 -10.21 -5.73
C TYR A 443 10.10 -11.15 -4.80
N ALA A 444 10.41 -11.18 -3.51
CA ALA A 444 9.63 -11.93 -2.53
C ALA A 444 8.17 -11.46 -2.49
N PHE A 445 7.92 -10.15 -2.60
CA PHE A 445 6.56 -9.64 -2.68
C PHE A 445 5.86 -9.99 -3.99
N ASP A 446 6.58 -10.07 -5.13
CA ASP A 446 5.99 -10.64 -6.37
C ASP A 446 5.46 -12.07 -6.13
N LYS A 447 6.20 -12.91 -5.38
CA LYS A 447 5.82 -14.29 -5.08
C LYS A 447 4.63 -14.35 -4.10
N ALA A 448 4.65 -13.53 -3.05
CA ALA A 448 3.55 -13.45 -2.08
C ALA A 448 2.26 -12.94 -2.74
N LEU A 449 2.35 -11.89 -3.55
CA LEU A 449 1.20 -11.33 -4.28
C LEU A 449 0.62 -12.35 -5.28
N ALA A 450 1.48 -13.01 -6.07
CA ALA A 450 1.03 -14.06 -6.98
C ALA A 450 0.35 -15.22 -6.24
N TYR A 451 0.83 -15.60 -5.05
CA TYR A 451 0.19 -16.63 -4.24
C TYR A 451 -1.16 -16.16 -3.68
N ALA A 452 -1.21 -14.94 -3.15
CA ALA A 452 -2.43 -14.30 -2.66
C ALA A 452 -3.52 -14.19 -3.75
N GLU A 453 -3.14 -13.84 -4.98
CA GLU A 453 -4.02 -13.83 -6.16
C GLU A 453 -4.72 -15.19 -6.36
N THR A 454 -4.01 -16.32 -6.17
CA THR A 454 -4.62 -17.67 -6.31
C THR A 454 -5.65 -18.00 -5.23
N LYS A 455 -5.67 -17.23 -4.14
CA LYS A 455 -6.56 -17.41 -2.99
C LYS A 455 -7.68 -16.38 -2.93
N GLY A 456 -7.80 -15.51 -3.93
CA GLY A 456 -8.80 -14.44 -3.97
C GLY A 456 -8.54 -13.30 -2.97
N LEU A 457 -7.29 -13.18 -2.50
CA LEU A 457 -6.87 -12.15 -1.55
C LEU A 457 -6.47 -10.87 -2.28
N THR A 458 -6.82 -9.74 -1.69
CA THR A 458 -6.38 -8.40 -2.06
C THR A 458 -5.69 -7.72 -0.87
N PHE A 459 -4.71 -6.90 -1.18
CA PHE A 459 -3.86 -6.27 -0.18
C PHE A 459 -4.04 -4.76 -0.10
N LYS A 460 -4.00 -4.28 1.14
CA LYS A 460 -3.85 -2.87 1.49
C LYS A 460 -2.46 -2.66 2.13
N PRO A 461 -1.40 -2.48 1.31
CA PRO A 461 -0.06 -2.23 1.81
C PRO A 461 0.11 -0.79 2.34
N VAL A 462 0.71 -0.68 3.53
CA VAL A 462 1.18 0.60 4.10
C VAL A 462 2.59 0.91 3.61
N ILE A 463 2.77 1.99 2.84
CA ILE A 463 3.92 2.14 1.94
C ILE A 463 5.08 2.99 2.46
N LEU A 464 4.90 3.76 3.53
CA LEU A 464 5.94 4.56 4.18
C LEU A 464 5.87 4.42 5.71
N GLU A 465 6.97 4.77 6.37
CA GLU A 465 7.11 4.78 7.83
C GLU A 465 7.43 6.19 8.32
N LYS A 466 6.53 6.78 9.12
CA LYS A 466 6.66 8.19 9.58
C LYS A 466 7.90 8.41 10.44
N ASN A 467 8.34 7.36 11.15
CA ASN A 467 9.49 7.36 12.03
C ASN A 467 10.82 7.02 11.33
N ASP A 468 10.81 6.83 10.00
CA ASP A 468 12.06 6.59 9.26
C ASP A 468 12.94 7.85 9.28
N LEU A 469 13.98 7.76 10.12
CA LEU A 469 14.90 8.85 10.43
C LEU A 469 15.60 9.42 9.19
N LEU A 470 15.80 8.60 8.15
CA LEU A 470 16.46 9.00 6.92
C LEU A 470 15.78 10.21 6.26
N TRP A 471 14.44 10.28 6.31
CA TRP A 471 13.67 11.36 5.70
C TRP A 471 13.79 12.68 6.45
N ARG A 472 14.25 12.64 7.70
CA ARG A 472 14.44 13.82 8.56
C ARG A 472 15.84 14.41 8.46
N PHE A 473 16.72 13.80 7.67
CA PHE A 473 18.06 14.32 7.43
C PHE A 473 18.10 15.43 6.38
N PHE A 474 17.03 15.64 5.62
CA PHE A 474 17.04 16.57 4.48
C PHE A 474 16.11 17.75 4.73
N GLU A 475 16.70 18.94 4.79
CA GLU A 475 15.97 20.20 4.83
C GLU A 475 15.26 20.48 3.50
N TYR A 476 14.28 21.38 3.49
CA TYR A 476 13.54 21.72 2.27
C TYR A 476 14.41 22.28 1.13
N ASN A 477 15.53 22.92 1.47
CA ASN A 477 16.54 23.40 0.51
C ASN A 477 17.53 22.32 0.05
N GLY A 478 17.35 21.06 0.46
CA GLY A 478 18.19 19.93 0.10
C GLY A 478 19.47 19.77 0.91
N THR A 479 19.75 20.64 1.88
CA THR A 479 20.92 20.49 2.77
C THR A 479 20.65 19.50 3.91
N LEU A 480 21.71 19.03 4.56
CA LEU A 480 21.60 18.15 5.73
C LEU A 480 21.07 18.92 6.95
N SER A 481 20.12 18.33 7.68
CA SER A 481 19.46 18.98 8.81
C SER A 481 20.39 19.23 9.98
N ALA A 482 20.17 20.32 10.70
CA ALA A 482 20.82 20.57 11.99
C ALA A 482 20.02 20.00 13.18
N GLN A 483 18.77 19.58 12.96
CA GLN A 483 17.83 19.12 14.00
C GLN A 483 17.02 17.89 13.56
N PRO A 484 17.66 16.84 13.02
CA PRO A 484 16.94 15.69 12.45
C PRO A 484 16.12 14.89 13.49
N TYR A 485 16.39 15.09 14.78
CA TYR A 485 15.79 14.34 15.89
C TYR A 485 14.60 15.07 16.57
N SER A 486 14.20 16.26 16.10
CA SER A 486 13.03 16.98 16.65
C SER A 486 11.71 16.26 16.36
N GLN A 487 10.84 16.11 17.36
CA GLN A 487 9.65 15.24 17.29
C GLN A 487 8.62 15.58 16.19
N ASN A 488 8.66 16.79 15.60
CA ASN A 488 7.60 17.23 14.69
C ASN A 488 7.60 16.55 13.32
N GLY A 489 8.64 15.80 12.92
CA GLY A 489 8.59 14.95 11.71
C GLY A 489 8.31 15.68 10.38
N ASP A 490 8.17 17.00 10.35
CA ASP A 490 7.73 17.79 9.19
C ASP A 490 8.53 17.51 7.90
N LEU A 491 9.84 17.28 8.05
CA LEU A 491 10.74 16.96 6.93
C LEU A 491 10.37 15.66 6.20
N PHE A 492 9.72 14.70 6.88
CA PHE A 492 9.18 13.49 6.26
C PHE A 492 8.08 13.84 5.25
N TYR A 493 7.15 14.72 5.63
CA TYR A 493 6.03 15.10 4.79
C TYR A 493 6.44 16.03 3.65
N GLY A 494 7.54 16.77 3.82
CA GLY A 494 7.99 17.80 2.89
C GLY A 494 7.31 19.14 3.13
N ASN A 495 7.47 20.08 2.19
CA ASN A 495 7.02 21.48 2.34
C ASN A 495 5.57 21.73 1.88
N GLY A 496 4.69 20.72 2.00
CA GLY A 496 3.27 20.84 1.65
C GLY A 496 2.96 20.56 0.17
N ARG A 497 2.15 21.42 -0.45
CA ARG A 497 1.64 21.24 -1.81
C ARG A 497 2.75 21.39 -2.84
N GLU A 498 2.77 20.52 -3.85
CA GLU A 498 3.83 20.53 -4.86
C GLU A 498 3.81 21.77 -5.76
N THR A 499 2.69 22.51 -5.81
CA THR A 499 2.59 23.82 -6.48
C THR A 499 3.57 24.85 -5.91
N GLY A 500 3.99 24.70 -4.64
CA GLY A 500 5.02 25.53 -4.01
C GLY A 500 6.46 25.11 -4.31
N GLY A 501 6.65 24.06 -5.10
CA GLY A 501 7.95 23.45 -5.39
C GLY A 501 8.19 22.17 -4.59
N LYS A 502 8.95 21.24 -5.19
CA LYS A 502 9.21 19.90 -4.65
C LYS A 502 10.45 19.92 -3.74
N THR A 503 10.42 19.19 -2.63
CA THR A 503 11.62 18.92 -1.81
C THR A 503 12.33 17.65 -2.28
N LYS A 504 13.58 17.46 -1.84
CA LYS A 504 14.31 16.19 -2.02
C LYS A 504 13.50 14.99 -1.50
N THR A 505 12.99 15.05 -0.27
CA THR A 505 12.20 13.98 0.34
C THR A 505 10.98 13.62 -0.49
N ARG A 506 10.19 14.62 -0.93
CA ARG A 506 9.01 14.40 -1.79
C ARG A 506 9.37 13.75 -3.12
N PHE A 507 10.45 14.18 -3.78
CA PHE A 507 10.91 13.57 -5.03
C PHE A 507 11.32 12.10 -4.86
N LEU A 508 11.96 11.75 -3.74
CA LEU A 508 12.34 10.37 -3.44
C LEU A 508 11.13 9.50 -3.07
N HIS A 509 10.14 10.05 -2.37
CA HIS A 509 8.86 9.39 -2.14
C HIS A 509 8.12 9.09 -3.45
N GLU A 510 8.04 10.06 -4.37
CA GLU A 510 7.43 9.82 -5.68
C GLU A 510 8.18 8.80 -6.53
N ALA A 511 9.52 8.77 -6.46
CA ALA A 511 10.30 7.73 -7.13
C ALA A 511 9.93 6.32 -6.60
N TRP A 512 9.69 6.20 -5.30
CA TRP A 512 9.19 4.98 -4.67
C TRP A 512 7.74 4.66 -5.09
N TRP A 513 6.85 5.65 -5.09
CA TRP A 513 5.46 5.51 -5.53
C TRP A 513 5.36 5.07 -6.99
N ARG A 514 6.23 5.62 -7.85
CA ARG A 514 6.37 5.18 -9.24
C ARG A 514 6.74 3.72 -9.32
N TYR A 515 7.70 3.28 -8.50
CA TYR A 515 8.14 1.89 -8.46
C TYR A 515 7.01 0.95 -8.01
N LEU A 516 6.23 1.34 -6.99
CA LEU A 516 5.04 0.61 -6.54
C LEU A 516 4.05 0.40 -7.69
N GLN A 517 3.66 1.49 -8.36
CA GLN A 517 2.72 1.44 -9.49
C GLN A 517 3.28 0.65 -10.69
N ALA A 518 4.58 0.78 -10.98
CA ALA A 518 5.25 0.07 -12.07
C ALA A 518 5.31 -1.45 -11.85
N ARG A 519 5.62 -1.88 -10.62
CA ARG A 519 5.86 -3.29 -10.32
C ARG A 519 4.58 -4.03 -9.93
N TRP A 520 3.68 -3.41 -9.18
CA TRP A 520 2.51 -4.08 -8.61
C TRP A 520 1.17 -3.44 -8.98
N GLY A 521 1.15 -2.22 -9.56
CA GLY A 521 -0.08 -1.54 -9.95
C GLY A 521 -0.93 -2.28 -11.01
N TYR A 522 -0.37 -3.24 -11.74
CA TYR A 522 -1.16 -4.10 -12.64
C TYR A 522 -2.12 -5.06 -11.90
N SER A 523 -1.86 -5.36 -10.63
CA SER A 523 -2.53 -6.47 -9.94
C SER A 523 -3.87 -6.04 -9.39
N THR A 524 -4.93 -6.77 -9.74
CA THR A 524 -6.26 -6.66 -9.11
C THR A 524 -6.26 -7.13 -7.65
N SER A 525 -5.16 -7.72 -7.17
CA SER A 525 -4.94 -8.10 -5.78
C SER A 525 -4.24 -7.02 -4.95
N ILE A 526 -4.15 -5.80 -5.46
CA ILE A 526 -3.96 -4.60 -4.64
C ILE A 526 -5.32 -3.91 -4.54
N HIS A 527 -5.80 -3.70 -3.31
CA HIS A 527 -7.01 -2.96 -3.01
C HIS A 527 -6.74 -1.45 -3.02
N SER A 528 -5.69 -1.03 -2.31
CA SER A 528 -5.36 0.38 -2.15
C SER A 528 -3.94 0.60 -1.65
N TRP A 529 -3.36 1.75 -1.94
CA TRP A 529 -2.12 2.24 -1.32
C TRP A 529 -2.44 3.07 -0.07
N GLU A 530 -2.00 2.61 1.10
CA GLU A 530 -2.08 3.41 2.33
C GLU A 530 -0.75 4.15 2.56
N LEU A 531 -0.80 5.48 2.66
CA LEU A 531 0.39 6.33 2.75
C LEU A 531 1.37 5.86 3.85
N LEU A 532 0.89 5.78 5.09
CA LEU A 532 1.67 5.43 6.28
C LEU A 532 0.76 4.95 7.41
N ASN A 533 1.37 4.30 8.41
CA ASN A 533 0.68 3.87 9.62
C ASN A 533 0.63 5.02 10.63
N GLU A 534 -0.56 5.39 11.08
CA GLU A 534 -0.79 6.24 12.23
C GLU A 534 -0.15 7.65 12.15
N GLY A 535 -0.48 8.47 11.17
CA GLY A 535 0.00 9.85 11.11
C GLY A 535 -0.69 10.80 12.10
N PRO A 536 -0.23 12.06 12.21
CA PRO A 536 -0.85 13.07 13.05
C PRO A 536 -2.28 13.40 12.58
N PRO A 537 -3.28 13.45 13.49
CA PRO A 537 -4.68 13.68 13.16
C PRO A 537 -5.09 15.16 13.13
N GLY A 538 -4.23 16.08 13.56
CA GLY A 538 -4.57 17.50 13.72
C GLY A 538 -4.25 18.36 12.50
N PRO A 539 -5.01 19.43 12.23
CA PRO A 539 -4.71 20.37 11.15
C PRO A 539 -3.48 21.24 11.41
N ALA A 540 -2.99 21.28 12.66
CA ALA A 540 -1.78 22.01 13.05
C ALA A 540 -0.55 21.56 12.24
N ASP A 541 -0.51 20.28 11.85
CA ASP A 541 0.55 19.66 11.05
C ASP A 541 0.04 19.23 9.66
N GLY A 542 -0.88 20.01 9.05
CA GLY A 542 -1.65 19.66 7.83
C GLY A 542 -0.86 19.11 6.62
N LEU A 543 0.47 19.09 6.69
CA LEU A 543 1.37 18.34 5.84
C LEU A 543 1.01 16.86 5.68
N HIS A 544 0.55 16.16 6.72
CA HIS A 544 0.10 14.76 6.57
C HIS A 544 -1.09 14.64 5.62
N TRP A 545 -2.11 15.49 5.82
CA TRP A 545 -3.32 15.53 4.98
C TRP A 545 -3.00 15.94 3.55
N ILE A 546 -2.11 16.91 3.39
CA ILE A 546 -1.61 17.32 2.07
C ILE A 546 -0.89 16.17 1.40
N MET A 547 -0.02 15.45 2.10
CA MET A 547 0.79 14.38 1.53
C MET A 547 -0.05 13.21 1.02
N VAL A 548 -1.12 12.82 1.72
CA VAL A 548 -2.01 11.74 1.25
C VAL A 548 -2.80 12.16 0.01
N ASP A 549 -3.22 13.42 -0.07
CA ASP A 549 -3.87 13.93 -1.29
C ASP A 549 -2.89 14.06 -2.47
N GLU A 550 -1.64 14.47 -2.22
CA GLU A 550 -0.58 14.44 -3.25
C GLU A 550 -0.21 13.00 -3.66
N LEU A 551 -0.35 12.01 -2.77
CA LEU A 551 -0.25 10.59 -3.11
C LEU A 551 -1.36 10.18 -4.08
N GLY A 552 -2.62 10.56 -3.81
CA GLY A 552 -3.75 10.31 -4.71
C GLY A 552 -3.54 10.89 -6.11
N LYS A 553 -3.16 12.17 -6.18
CA LYS A 553 -2.78 12.86 -7.43
C LYS A 553 -1.66 12.16 -8.18
N TYR A 554 -0.68 11.66 -7.44
CA TYR A 554 0.44 10.96 -8.04
C TYR A 554 0.01 9.62 -8.62
N MET A 555 -0.65 8.78 -7.81
CA MET A 555 -1.04 7.41 -8.18
C MET A 555 -2.10 7.37 -9.28
N ASN A 556 -2.96 8.38 -9.38
CA ASN A 556 -4.03 8.42 -10.37
C ASN A 556 -3.69 9.24 -11.63
N CYS A 557 -2.76 10.21 -11.56
CA CYS A 557 -2.41 11.05 -12.71
C CYS A 557 -0.91 11.09 -13.00
N ARG A 558 -0.10 11.65 -12.09
CA ARG A 558 1.30 12.03 -12.42
C ARG A 558 2.18 10.83 -12.76
N VAL A 559 1.92 9.68 -12.14
CA VAL A 559 2.66 8.43 -12.42
C VAL A 559 2.45 7.94 -13.86
N PHE A 560 1.31 8.29 -14.47
CA PHE A 560 0.91 8.01 -15.85
C PHE A 560 1.18 9.20 -16.80
N ASP A 561 2.08 10.11 -16.44
CA ASP A 561 2.44 11.27 -17.26
C ASP A 561 1.25 12.19 -17.57
N VAL A 562 0.24 12.20 -16.69
CA VAL A 562 -0.91 13.10 -16.77
C VAL A 562 -0.75 14.25 -15.79
N THR A 563 -0.82 15.47 -16.31
CA THR A 563 -0.80 16.70 -15.52
C THR A 563 -2.10 16.84 -14.74
N VAL A 564 -2.00 17.16 -13.46
CA VAL A 564 -3.16 17.50 -12.62
C VAL A 564 -3.51 18.97 -12.84
N SER A 565 -4.63 19.24 -13.53
CA SER A 565 -5.18 20.58 -13.71
C SER A 565 -6.26 20.85 -12.67
N GLY A 566 -6.04 21.81 -11.77
CA GLY A 566 -7.00 22.13 -10.69
C GLY A 566 -6.61 21.49 -9.36
N LYS A 567 -7.62 21.10 -8.57
CA LYS A 567 -7.40 20.56 -7.22
C LYS A 567 -7.34 19.04 -7.16
N ASP A 568 -7.89 18.34 -8.15
CA ASP A 568 -8.09 16.89 -8.20
C ASP A 568 -7.58 16.23 -9.49
N CYS A 569 -7.29 14.93 -9.42
CA CYS A 569 -7.05 14.08 -10.58
C CYS A 569 -8.36 13.45 -11.05
N THR A 570 -8.73 13.68 -12.32
CA THR A 570 -9.94 13.11 -12.95
C THR A 570 -9.62 12.07 -14.02
N TYR A 571 -8.36 11.65 -14.12
CA TYR A 571 -7.92 10.68 -15.11
C TYR A 571 -8.27 9.25 -14.67
N ASP A 572 -8.96 8.53 -15.55
CA ASP A 572 -9.34 7.14 -15.34
C ASP A 572 -8.37 6.22 -16.10
N HIS A 573 -7.43 5.63 -15.35
CA HIS A 573 -6.46 4.67 -15.87
C HIS A 573 -6.90 3.25 -15.48
N PRO A 574 -6.83 2.24 -16.38
CA PRO A 574 -7.33 0.88 -16.13
C PRO A 574 -6.60 0.13 -15.00
N ASN A 575 -5.43 0.62 -14.58
CA ASN A 575 -4.65 0.10 -13.45
C ASN A 575 -4.52 1.12 -12.30
N GLY A 576 -5.44 2.09 -12.19
CA GLY A 576 -5.52 3.01 -11.05
C GLY A 576 -5.89 2.26 -9.77
N HIS A 577 -5.49 2.80 -8.62
CA HIS A 577 -5.73 2.19 -7.31
C HIS A 577 -6.22 3.23 -6.31
N LEU A 578 -7.07 2.78 -5.40
CA LEU A 578 -7.53 3.59 -4.28
C LEU A 578 -6.35 4.01 -3.39
N VAL A 579 -6.46 5.18 -2.75
CA VAL A 579 -5.49 5.76 -1.83
C VAL A 579 -6.16 6.15 -0.52
N SER A 580 -5.47 5.91 0.59
CA SER A 580 -5.87 6.41 1.92
C SER A 580 -4.66 6.55 2.86
N THR A 581 -4.90 6.86 4.13
CA THR A 581 -3.90 6.93 5.21
C THR A 581 -4.57 6.61 6.55
N SER A 582 -3.80 6.40 7.61
CA SER A 582 -4.30 6.16 8.97
C SER A 582 -3.70 7.14 9.99
N PHE A 583 -4.22 7.14 11.23
CA PHE A 583 -3.93 8.13 12.25
C PHE A 583 -3.63 7.50 13.60
N TYR A 584 -2.65 8.05 14.35
CA TYR A 584 -2.50 7.67 15.75
C TYR A 584 -3.65 8.24 16.57
N GLY A 585 -3.96 7.55 17.67
CA GLY A 585 -5.09 7.89 18.51
C GLY A 585 -6.43 7.59 17.85
N GLU A 586 -7.51 7.80 18.60
CA GLU A 586 -8.86 7.41 18.19
C GLU A 586 -9.66 8.55 17.54
N GLY A 587 -8.97 9.65 17.22
CA GLY A 587 -9.58 10.79 16.55
C GLY A 587 -10.08 10.43 15.15
N TYR A 588 -11.16 11.08 14.71
CA TYR A 588 -11.65 10.99 13.33
C TYR A 588 -11.40 12.34 12.63
N PRO A 589 -10.37 12.47 11.76
CA PRO A 589 -10.05 13.68 11.00
C PRO A 589 -11.14 14.12 10.01
N PHE A 590 -12.27 14.57 10.55
CA PHE A 590 -13.50 14.85 9.81
C PHE A 590 -13.28 15.82 8.63
N PHE A 591 -12.42 16.83 8.79
CA PHE A 591 -12.15 17.81 7.74
C PHE A 591 -11.45 17.20 6.52
N LEU A 592 -10.50 16.29 6.74
CA LEU A 592 -9.84 15.53 5.68
C LEU A 592 -10.86 14.62 4.98
N TRP A 593 -11.57 13.80 5.75
CA TRP A 593 -12.44 12.77 5.19
C TRP A 593 -13.63 13.32 4.41
N ASN A 594 -14.24 14.39 4.91
CA ASN A 594 -15.37 15.03 4.25
C ASN A 594 -14.94 15.96 3.12
N ASN A 595 -13.64 16.21 2.96
CA ASN A 595 -13.10 17.17 2.01
C ASN A 595 -13.86 18.52 2.05
N LYS A 596 -14.17 18.99 3.26
CA LYS A 596 -15.16 20.07 3.46
C LYS A 596 -14.77 21.39 2.80
N ASP A 597 -13.46 21.64 2.71
CA ASP A 597 -12.85 22.81 2.08
C ASP A 597 -12.43 22.58 0.61
N GLY A 598 -12.70 21.39 0.08
CA GLY A 598 -12.34 20.98 -1.27
C GLY A 598 -10.83 20.82 -1.49
N ASN A 599 -10.03 20.68 -0.43
CA ASN A 599 -8.56 20.59 -0.54
C ASN A 599 -8.03 19.17 -0.63
N TYR A 600 -8.80 18.13 -0.28
CA TYR A 600 -8.36 16.73 -0.25
C TYR A 600 -9.27 15.79 -1.08
N PRO A 601 -9.52 16.10 -2.37
CA PRO A 601 -10.41 15.31 -3.21
C PRO A 601 -9.86 13.92 -3.59
N ASP A 602 -8.54 13.71 -3.59
CA ASP A 602 -7.90 12.49 -4.11
C ASP A 602 -7.66 11.42 -3.04
N VAL A 603 -8.48 11.42 -1.98
CA VAL A 603 -8.43 10.42 -0.90
C VAL A 603 -9.71 9.59 -0.95
N ASP A 604 -9.63 8.31 -1.30
CA ASP A 604 -10.80 7.56 -1.79
C ASP A 604 -11.73 7.03 -0.70
N TYR A 605 -11.21 6.71 0.47
CA TYR A 605 -12.00 6.19 1.59
C TYR A 605 -11.43 6.66 2.94
N ALA A 606 -12.30 6.71 3.95
CA ALA A 606 -11.92 7.08 5.31
C ALA A 606 -11.37 5.86 6.07
N ASP A 607 -10.35 6.10 6.88
CA ASP A 607 -9.80 5.11 7.81
C ASP A 607 -9.83 5.66 9.25
N GLN A 608 -10.07 4.78 10.22
CA GLN A 608 -9.89 5.09 11.63
C GLN A 608 -9.32 3.88 12.37
N HIS A 609 -8.31 4.11 13.20
CA HIS A 609 -7.88 3.14 14.20
C HIS A 609 -8.70 3.34 15.48
N MET A 610 -9.29 2.27 16.00
CA MET A 610 -10.02 2.32 17.27
C MET A 610 -10.03 0.94 17.94
N TYR A 611 -9.46 0.87 19.13
CA TYR A 611 -9.42 -0.32 19.96
C TYR A 611 -10.51 -0.27 21.02
N ALA A 612 -11.14 -1.40 21.34
CA ALA A 612 -12.15 -1.48 22.39
C ALA A 612 -11.49 -1.45 23.77
N ARG A 613 -11.96 -0.57 24.65
CA ARG A 613 -11.54 -0.45 26.05
C ARG A 613 -12.69 -0.80 26.98
N ASP A 614 -12.40 -1.18 28.21
CA ASP A 614 -13.40 -1.60 29.19
C ASP A 614 -14.38 -0.48 29.58
N GLU A 615 -13.98 0.78 29.41
CA GLU A 615 -14.84 1.96 29.56
C GLU A 615 -15.72 2.28 28.33
N ASP A 616 -15.47 1.68 27.17
CA ASP A 616 -16.20 2.02 25.96
C ASP A 616 -17.63 1.45 25.98
N PRO A 617 -18.63 2.22 25.54
CA PRO A 617 -19.99 1.71 25.36
C PRO A 617 -20.02 0.49 24.43
N GLY A 618 -20.62 -0.60 24.91
CA GLY A 618 -20.70 -1.84 24.15
C GLY A 618 -19.49 -2.76 24.27
N PHE A 619 -18.49 -2.47 25.12
CA PHE A 619 -17.32 -3.35 25.28
C PHE A 619 -17.69 -4.84 25.55
N PHE A 620 -18.65 -5.09 26.43
CA PHE A 620 -19.15 -6.45 26.75
C PHE A 620 -20.19 -6.99 25.75
N ASP A 621 -20.48 -6.24 24.69
CA ASP A 621 -21.43 -6.54 23.63
C ASP A 621 -20.88 -6.07 22.28
N GLU A 622 -19.98 -6.85 21.72
CA GLU A 622 -19.22 -6.49 20.51
C GLU A 622 -20.08 -6.08 19.32
N ALA A 623 -21.26 -6.68 19.17
CA ALA A 623 -22.20 -6.29 18.12
C ALA A 623 -22.68 -4.84 18.31
N GLU A 624 -22.89 -4.41 19.56
CA GLU A 624 -23.21 -3.02 19.90
C GLU A 624 -22.01 -2.11 19.63
N PHE A 625 -20.81 -2.45 20.12
CA PHE A 625 -19.59 -1.65 19.93
C PHE A 625 -19.31 -1.37 18.44
N THR A 626 -19.31 -2.42 17.62
CA THR A 626 -19.12 -2.31 16.16
C THR A 626 -20.25 -1.49 15.51
N SER A 627 -21.52 -1.71 15.89
CA SER A 627 -22.64 -0.97 15.31
C SER A 627 -22.62 0.53 15.62
N LEU A 628 -22.21 0.93 16.83
CA LEU A 628 -22.18 2.32 17.26
C LEU A 628 -21.23 3.13 16.40
N LEU A 629 -20.00 2.65 16.22
CA LEU A 629 -19.01 3.33 15.40
C LEU A 629 -19.42 3.33 13.91
N SER A 630 -19.93 2.19 13.41
CA SER A 630 -20.39 2.06 12.04
C SER A 630 -21.45 3.11 11.69
N ILE A 631 -22.47 3.25 12.55
CA ILE A 631 -23.57 4.21 12.38
C ILE A 631 -23.07 5.65 12.51
N GLN A 632 -22.21 5.92 13.51
CA GLN A 632 -21.70 7.26 13.77
C GLN A 632 -20.91 7.81 12.57
N ARG A 633 -20.10 6.94 11.92
CA ARG A 633 -19.20 7.31 10.81
C ARG A 633 -19.76 7.04 9.41
N SER A 634 -20.92 6.39 9.32
CA SER A 634 -21.61 6.11 8.07
C SER A 634 -21.74 7.35 7.18
N ALA A 635 -21.56 7.18 5.87
CA ALA A 635 -21.84 8.20 4.87
C ALA A 635 -23.33 8.61 4.83
N LEU A 636 -24.24 7.69 5.20
CA LEU A 636 -25.69 7.89 5.16
C LEU A 636 -26.33 7.72 6.54
N LYS A 637 -27.41 8.44 6.79
CA LYS A 637 -28.30 8.26 7.94
C LYS A 637 -29.24 7.06 7.72
N ALA A 638 -29.98 6.69 8.76
CA ALA A 638 -30.92 5.57 8.73
C ALA A 638 -31.99 5.68 7.62
N ASP A 639 -32.34 6.89 7.19
CA ASP A 639 -33.30 7.15 6.12
C ASP A 639 -32.70 7.19 4.69
N GLY A 640 -31.38 7.02 4.57
CA GLY A 640 -30.63 7.09 3.31
C GLY A 640 -30.15 8.50 2.92
N THR A 641 -30.41 9.53 3.73
CA THR A 641 -29.87 10.88 3.48
C THR A 641 -28.41 11.00 3.93
N LEU A 642 -27.66 11.97 3.39
CA LEU A 642 -26.26 12.18 3.76
C LEU A 642 -26.10 12.44 5.26
N ASN A 643 -25.12 11.78 5.88
CA ASN A 643 -24.75 12.00 7.27
C ASN A 643 -23.65 13.05 7.35
N THR A 644 -23.92 14.14 8.07
CA THR A 644 -22.95 15.22 8.30
C THR A 644 -21.91 14.88 9.38
N GLN A 645 -22.00 13.73 10.04
CA GLN A 645 -21.01 13.25 11.02
C GLN A 645 -20.07 12.16 10.46
N GLY A 646 -20.39 11.62 9.29
CA GLY A 646 -19.55 10.70 8.53
C GLY A 646 -19.02 11.34 7.26
N ALA A 647 -18.12 10.63 6.60
CA ALA A 647 -17.56 11.03 5.31
C ALA A 647 -18.41 10.50 4.16
N PRO A 648 -18.57 11.25 3.04
CA PRO A 648 -19.34 10.81 1.88
C PRO A 648 -18.54 9.82 1.03
N LYS A 649 -17.91 8.83 1.65
CA LYS A 649 -17.03 7.83 1.04
C LYS A 649 -16.99 6.57 1.92
N PRO A 650 -16.48 5.44 1.40
CA PRO A 650 -16.45 4.21 2.18
C PRO A 650 -15.63 4.39 3.46
N PHE A 651 -15.95 3.59 4.47
CA PHE A 651 -15.29 3.68 5.78
C PHE A 651 -14.74 2.32 6.19
N ILE A 652 -13.44 2.30 6.49
CA ILE A 652 -12.74 1.15 7.04
C ILE A 652 -12.27 1.50 8.45
N ARG A 653 -12.56 0.66 9.45
CA ARG A 653 -11.79 0.66 10.70
C ARG A 653 -10.52 -0.16 10.45
N GLY A 654 -9.45 0.54 10.04
CA GLY A 654 -8.22 -0.07 9.51
C GLY A 654 -7.40 -0.83 10.55
N GLU A 655 -7.64 -0.56 11.83
CA GLU A 655 -7.02 -1.26 12.93
C GLU A 655 -7.93 -1.27 14.16
N THR A 656 -8.24 -2.47 14.64
CA THR A 656 -9.02 -2.66 15.87
C THR A 656 -8.65 -3.97 16.55
N ALA A 657 -8.64 -3.95 17.88
CA ALA A 657 -8.66 -5.09 18.77
C ALA A 657 -9.12 -4.57 20.15
N TRP A 658 -8.79 -5.27 21.24
CA TRP A 658 -8.94 -4.72 22.59
C TRP A 658 -7.66 -3.98 23.02
N SER A 659 -7.81 -3.02 23.93
CA SER A 659 -6.67 -2.35 24.56
C SER A 659 -6.09 -3.18 25.72
N GLY A 660 -4.82 -2.92 26.08
CA GLY A 660 -4.04 -3.73 27.03
C GLY A 660 -4.57 -3.85 28.47
N SER A 661 -5.61 -3.11 28.88
CA SER A 661 -6.27 -3.32 30.18
C SER A 661 -7.08 -4.63 30.23
N ALA A 662 -7.37 -5.24 29.07
CA ALA A 662 -8.24 -6.41 28.96
C ALA A 662 -7.54 -7.72 28.52
N ASP A 663 -6.20 -7.74 28.42
CA ASP A 663 -5.43 -8.87 27.87
C ASP A 663 -5.64 -10.22 28.58
N ASP A 664 -6.00 -10.21 29.86
CA ASP A 664 -6.29 -11.43 30.63
C ASP A 664 -7.71 -11.95 30.38
N LEU A 665 -8.70 -11.05 30.23
CA LEU A 665 -10.05 -11.40 29.76
C LEU A 665 -9.98 -11.95 28.33
N PHE A 666 -9.11 -11.36 27.52
CA PHE A 666 -8.88 -11.69 26.13
C PHE A 666 -8.49 -13.17 25.94
N ARG A 667 -7.46 -13.65 26.66
CA ARG A 667 -6.94 -15.01 26.45
C ARG A 667 -7.97 -16.10 26.75
N ASN A 668 -8.92 -15.83 27.64
CA ASN A 668 -9.83 -16.84 28.17
C ASN A 668 -11.14 -16.98 27.36
N ASN A 669 -11.55 -15.95 26.61
CA ASN A 669 -12.77 -15.99 25.78
C ASN A 669 -12.51 -16.38 24.31
N ALA A 670 -11.25 -16.52 23.90
CA ALA A 670 -10.87 -16.81 22.52
C ALA A 670 -11.33 -18.18 21.97
N THR A 671 -11.66 -19.14 22.85
CA THR A 671 -11.84 -20.55 22.47
C THR A 671 -13.11 -20.85 21.67
N ASN A 672 -14.17 -20.06 21.83
CA ASN A 672 -15.48 -20.32 21.20
C ASN A 672 -15.80 -19.41 19.99
N GLY A 673 -14.99 -18.38 19.73
CA GLY A 673 -15.15 -17.49 18.57
C GLY A 673 -16.33 -16.50 18.65
N LEU A 674 -17.10 -16.47 19.74
CA LEU A 674 -18.36 -15.70 19.82
C LEU A 674 -18.14 -14.19 19.72
N TRP A 675 -17.02 -13.68 20.23
CA TRP A 675 -16.69 -12.26 20.06
C TRP A 675 -16.52 -11.91 18.56
N LEU A 676 -15.73 -12.71 17.83
CA LEU A 676 -15.47 -12.51 16.41
C LEU A 676 -16.77 -12.65 15.60
N HIS A 677 -17.59 -13.66 15.91
CA HIS A 677 -18.91 -13.84 15.32
C HIS A 677 -19.78 -12.57 15.46
N ASN A 678 -19.90 -12.04 16.68
CA ASN A 678 -20.69 -10.84 16.96
C ASN A 678 -20.11 -9.59 16.30
N SER A 679 -18.77 -9.48 16.16
CA SER A 679 -18.10 -8.38 15.45
C SER A 679 -18.47 -8.39 13.97
N ILE A 680 -18.35 -9.55 13.31
CA ILE A 680 -18.65 -9.71 11.88
C ILE A 680 -20.15 -9.48 11.60
N TRP A 681 -21.05 -10.18 12.31
CA TRP A 681 -22.49 -10.08 12.06
C TRP A 681 -23.08 -8.74 12.52
N GLY A 682 -22.49 -8.08 13.52
CA GLY A 682 -22.84 -6.72 13.92
C GLY A 682 -22.65 -5.69 12.80
N GLY A 683 -21.72 -5.94 11.86
CA GLY A 683 -21.44 -5.11 10.69
C GLY A 683 -22.56 -5.05 9.64
N ILE A 684 -23.57 -5.93 9.70
CA ILE A 684 -24.71 -5.94 8.74
C ILE A 684 -25.61 -4.69 8.82
N ASN A 685 -25.43 -3.87 9.87
CA ASN A 685 -26.16 -2.63 10.07
C ASN A 685 -25.98 -1.66 8.87
N TYR A 686 -26.77 -0.59 8.84
CA TYR A 686 -26.78 0.33 7.70
C TYR A 686 -25.53 1.21 7.57
N GLY A 687 -24.62 1.21 8.53
CA GLY A 687 -23.45 2.09 8.52
C GLY A 687 -22.40 1.73 7.47
N GLY A 688 -22.34 0.46 7.06
CA GLY A 688 -21.47 0.00 5.97
C GLY A 688 -19.97 0.08 6.27
N MET A 689 -19.57 -0.03 7.55
CA MET A 689 -18.18 -0.04 7.96
C MET A 689 -17.53 -1.39 7.64
N LEU A 690 -16.32 -1.38 7.09
CA LEU A 690 -15.47 -2.56 6.97
C LEU A 690 -14.48 -2.65 8.12
N GLU A 691 -14.23 -3.88 8.58
CA GLU A 691 -13.32 -4.14 9.69
C GLU A 691 -11.98 -4.66 9.19
N GLN A 692 -10.90 -4.21 9.84
CA GLN A 692 -9.58 -4.80 9.72
C GLN A 692 -9.04 -5.07 11.13
N TYR A 693 -9.30 -6.30 11.60
CA TYR A 693 -8.88 -6.74 12.93
C TYR A 693 -7.35 -6.86 13.03
N TRP A 694 -6.75 -6.50 14.16
CA TRP A 694 -5.31 -6.56 14.39
C TRP A 694 -4.88 -7.97 14.84
N LEU A 695 -3.91 -8.58 14.13
CA LEU A 695 -3.51 -9.98 14.30
C LEU A 695 -2.25 -10.19 15.16
N ASP A 696 -1.75 -9.16 15.86
CA ASP A 696 -0.63 -9.33 16.80
C ASP A 696 -1.09 -9.51 18.25
N GLY A 697 -0.20 -10.07 19.06
CA GLY A 697 -0.41 -10.34 20.47
C GLY A 697 -1.70 -11.14 20.71
N PRO A 698 -2.58 -10.67 21.60
CA PRO A 698 -3.83 -11.35 21.88
C PRO A 698 -4.66 -11.54 20.59
N GLY A 699 -4.80 -10.52 19.74
CA GLY A 699 -5.72 -10.48 18.59
C GLY A 699 -5.75 -11.75 17.73
N ARG A 700 -4.58 -12.36 17.49
CA ARG A 700 -4.49 -13.62 16.77
C ARG A 700 -5.36 -14.73 17.36
N CYS A 701 -5.37 -14.88 18.68
CA CYS A 701 -6.12 -15.94 19.34
C CYS A 701 -7.64 -15.83 19.11
N HIS A 702 -8.20 -14.65 18.83
CA HIS A 702 -9.62 -14.51 18.49
C HIS A 702 -9.97 -15.03 17.10
N ILE A 703 -8.98 -15.14 16.21
CA ILE A 703 -9.16 -15.65 14.86
C ILE A 703 -8.70 -17.12 14.81
N TYR A 704 -7.51 -17.44 15.30
CA TYR A 704 -6.99 -18.80 15.33
C TYR A 704 -5.89 -18.99 16.37
N ASN A 705 -5.75 -20.24 16.84
CA ASN A 705 -4.67 -20.69 17.69
C ASN A 705 -4.16 -22.06 17.18
N PRO A 706 -2.97 -22.11 16.56
CA PRO A 706 -2.38 -23.36 16.09
C PRO A 706 -1.66 -24.15 17.20
N GLY A 707 -1.88 -23.84 18.49
CA GLY A 707 -1.21 -24.45 19.63
C GLY A 707 -0.17 -23.55 20.32
N LEU A 708 -0.38 -22.23 20.24
CA LEU A 708 0.51 -21.23 20.83
C LEU A 708 0.37 -21.20 22.37
N PRO A 709 1.48 -20.96 23.10
CA PRO A 709 1.48 -21.00 24.57
C PRO A 709 0.68 -19.87 25.23
N ASN A 710 0.40 -18.79 24.49
CA ASN A 710 -0.23 -17.57 25.01
C ASN A 710 -1.72 -17.44 24.63
N CYS A 711 -2.35 -18.48 24.10
CA CYS A 711 -3.77 -18.51 23.76
C CYS A 711 -4.48 -19.55 24.63
N GLY A 712 -5.43 -19.12 25.48
CA GLY A 712 -6.20 -20.01 26.36
C GLY A 712 -5.34 -20.77 27.38
N THR A 713 -5.74 -22.00 27.69
CA THR A 713 -4.88 -22.94 28.42
C THR A 713 -3.89 -23.57 27.45
N GLY A 714 -2.60 -23.61 27.82
CA GLY A 714 -1.54 -24.07 26.93
C GLY A 714 -1.83 -25.44 26.30
N GLY A 715 -1.68 -25.54 24.97
CA GLY A 715 -1.89 -26.77 24.20
C GLY A 715 -3.26 -26.91 23.51
N GLN A 716 -4.19 -25.98 23.73
CA GLN A 716 -5.44 -25.92 22.97
C GLN A 716 -5.22 -25.40 21.54
N THR A 717 -6.09 -25.80 20.60
CA THR A 717 -6.08 -25.35 19.20
C THR A 717 -7.49 -24.99 18.72
N TRP A 718 -7.63 -23.96 17.90
CA TRP A 718 -8.90 -23.57 17.26
C TRP A 718 -8.67 -22.68 16.03
N ASP A 719 -9.67 -22.56 15.16
CA ASP A 719 -9.66 -21.70 13.98
C ASP A 719 -11.09 -21.22 13.67
N HIS A 720 -11.31 -19.93 13.86
CA HIS A 720 -12.60 -19.25 13.70
C HIS A 720 -12.71 -18.50 12.36
N ARG A 721 -11.79 -18.74 11.40
CA ARG A 721 -11.86 -18.11 10.07
C ARG A 721 -13.14 -18.46 9.31
N ASN A 722 -13.80 -19.56 9.66
CA ASN A 722 -15.12 -19.93 9.16
C ASN A 722 -16.20 -18.88 9.44
N GLU A 723 -16.08 -18.07 10.49
CA GLU A 723 -17.05 -17.01 10.79
C GLU A 723 -17.13 -15.97 9.66
N PHE A 724 -15.98 -15.61 9.07
CA PHE A 724 -15.96 -14.75 7.87
C PHE A 724 -16.65 -15.42 6.69
N GLY A 725 -16.38 -16.71 6.45
CA GLY A 725 -16.96 -17.46 5.34
C GLY A 725 -18.46 -17.67 5.47
N ASN A 726 -18.96 -17.84 6.70
CA ASN A 726 -20.38 -17.95 6.99
C ASN A 726 -21.12 -16.65 6.67
N PHE A 727 -20.57 -15.51 7.08
CA PHE A 727 -21.11 -14.20 6.74
C PHE A 727 -20.99 -13.91 5.24
N TYR A 728 -19.88 -14.26 4.60
CA TYR A 728 -19.69 -14.08 3.15
C TYR A 728 -20.79 -14.77 2.34
N LYS A 729 -21.10 -16.05 2.63
CA LYS A 729 -22.20 -16.79 1.97
C LYS A 729 -23.54 -16.06 2.09
N PHE A 730 -23.76 -15.36 3.19
CA PHE A 730 -24.95 -14.55 3.40
C PHE A 730 -24.89 -13.22 2.65
N ILE A 731 -23.79 -12.46 2.69
CA ILE A 731 -23.78 -11.08 2.20
C ILE A 731 -23.40 -10.93 0.71
N ALA A 732 -22.68 -11.89 0.13
CA ALA A 732 -22.01 -11.73 -1.17
C ALA A 732 -22.93 -11.36 -2.35
N ASN A 733 -24.20 -11.81 -2.34
CA ASN A 733 -25.18 -11.49 -3.38
C ASN A 733 -26.16 -10.37 -2.99
N VAL A 734 -25.93 -9.68 -1.87
CA VAL A 734 -26.68 -8.48 -1.49
C VAL A 734 -26.04 -7.29 -2.22
N PRO A 735 -26.73 -6.64 -3.18
CA PRO A 735 -26.15 -5.59 -4.01
C PRO A 735 -26.13 -4.24 -3.28
N LEU A 736 -25.47 -4.19 -2.12
CA LEU A 736 -25.38 -2.99 -1.27
C LEU A 736 -24.74 -1.81 -2.02
N ASN A 737 -23.73 -2.09 -2.84
CA ASN A 737 -23.08 -1.11 -3.71
C ASN A 737 -24.01 -0.47 -4.76
N LYS A 738 -25.20 -1.04 -5.02
CA LYS A 738 -26.16 -0.48 -5.98
C LYS A 738 -27.12 0.55 -5.38
N GLY A 739 -26.94 0.88 -4.09
CA GLY A 739 -27.67 1.96 -3.43
C GLY A 739 -29.12 1.64 -3.07
N ALA A 740 -29.82 2.67 -2.60
CA ALA A 740 -31.22 2.63 -2.16
C ALA A 740 -31.53 1.69 -0.96
N TYR A 741 -30.50 1.10 -0.36
CA TYR A 741 -30.61 0.41 0.93
C TYR A 741 -30.58 1.44 2.06
N ILE A 742 -31.58 1.38 2.93
CA ILE A 742 -31.68 2.19 4.15
C ILE A 742 -31.76 1.26 5.36
N ASP A 743 -31.77 1.82 6.57
CA ASP A 743 -32.00 1.03 7.78
C ASP A 743 -33.30 0.21 7.65
N ALA A 744 -33.24 -1.07 8.02
CA ALA A 744 -34.42 -1.92 8.05
C ALA A 744 -35.50 -1.34 8.98
N ALA A 745 -35.07 -0.68 10.07
CA ALA A 745 -35.93 -0.07 11.08
C ALA A 745 -37.13 -0.97 11.48
N PRO A 746 -36.87 -2.22 11.94
CA PRO A 746 -37.93 -3.15 12.27
C PRO A 746 -38.65 -2.75 13.56
N SER A 747 -39.95 -3.04 13.63
CA SER A 747 -40.68 -3.06 14.90
C SER A 747 -40.56 -4.45 15.53
N VAL A 748 -40.14 -4.53 16.79
CA VAL A 748 -39.84 -5.79 17.48
C VAL A 748 -40.72 -5.92 18.72
N SER A 749 -41.43 -7.04 18.85
CA SER A 749 -42.39 -7.23 19.97
C SER A 749 -41.74 -7.57 21.31
N ASN A 750 -40.47 -7.96 21.30
CA ASN A 750 -39.68 -8.33 22.47
C ASN A 750 -38.36 -7.57 22.45
N SER A 751 -38.14 -6.67 23.41
CA SER A 751 -36.94 -5.83 23.49
C SER A 751 -35.64 -6.60 23.76
N ASN A 752 -35.72 -7.88 24.15
CA ASN A 752 -34.54 -8.75 24.25
C ASN A 752 -34.10 -9.30 22.89
N LEU A 753 -34.85 -9.08 21.80
CA LEU A 753 -34.41 -9.35 20.44
C LEU A 753 -33.82 -8.06 19.84
N ARG A 754 -32.55 -8.13 19.44
CA ARG A 754 -31.87 -7.08 18.65
C ARG A 754 -31.97 -7.47 17.17
N VAL A 755 -32.24 -6.49 16.32
CA VAL A 755 -32.30 -6.71 14.87
C VAL A 755 -31.53 -5.62 14.15
N PHE A 756 -30.51 -6.01 13.40
CA PHE A 756 -29.75 -5.14 12.51
C PHE A 756 -29.93 -5.59 11.06
N GLY A 757 -29.88 -4.64 10.13
CA GLY A 757 -29.98 -4.96 8.71
C GLY A 757 -30.44 -3.78 7.89
N GLN A 758 -30.64 -4.02 6.60
CA GLN A 758 -31.03 -2.98 5.66
C GLN A 758 -32.20 -3.44 4.79
N LYS A 759 -32.96 -2.48 4.29
CA LYS A 759 -34.07 -2.71 3.35
C LYS A 759 -33.97 -1.81 2.13
N HIS A 760 -34.41 -2.35 1.00
CA HIS A 760 -34.57 -1.66 -0.26
C HIS A 760 -36.06 -1.69 -0.63
N LYS A 761 -36.75 -0.57 -0.38
CA LYS A 761 -38.23 -0.47 -0.45
C LYS A 761 -38.79 -0.84 -1.83
N THR A 762 -38.31 -0.18 -2.89
CA THR A 762 -38.82 -0.35 -4.26
C THR A 762 -38.50 -1.71 -4.85
N GLY A 763 -37.29 -2.21 -4.61
CA GLY A 763 -36.85 -3.56 -4.93
C GLY A 763 -37.50 -4.67 -4.10
N ASN A 764 -38.29 -4.34 -3.06
CA ASN A 764 -38.93 -5.30 -2.17
C ASN A 764 -37.96 -6.29 -1.53
N ARG A 765 -36.80 -5.81 -1.07
CA ARG A 765 -35.74 -6.64 -0.47
C ARG A 765 -35.39 -6.17 0.92
N ALA A 766 -35.04 -7.09 1.81
CA ALA A 766 -34.39 -6.79 3.08
C ALA A 766 -33.52 -7.97 3.52
N HIS A 767 -32.50 -7.68 4.32
CA HIS A 767 -31.65 -8.69 4.94
C HIS A 767 -31.41 -8.27 6.37
N LEU A 768 -31.60 -9.19 7.31
CA LEU A 768 -31.53 -8.92 8.73
C LEU A 768 -30.70 -9.99 9.44
N TRP A 769 -30.02 -9.57 10.50
CA TRP A 769 -29.50 -10.41 11.56
C TRP A 769 -30.32 -10.15 12.83
N ILE A 770 -30.84 -11.21 13.42
CA ILE A 770 -31.71 -11.18 14.60
C ILE A 770 -30.99 -11.95 15.69
N GLN A 771 -30.71 -11.27 16.80
CA GLN A 771 -29.94 -11.83 17.92
C GLN A 771 -30.74 -11.71 19.21
N ASN A 772 -30.64 -12.72 20.08
CA ASN A 772 -30.91 -12.58 21.50
C ASN A 772 -29.88 -11.59 22.09
N LYS A 773 -30.29 -10.37 22.44
CA LYS A 773 -29.40 -9.31 22.96
C LYS A 773 -28.65 -9.74 24.23
N ASN A 774 -29.13 -10.78 24.94
CA ASN A 774 -28.44 -11.33 26.10
C ASN A 774 -27.34 -12.35 25.77
N HIS A 775 -27.24 -12.82 24.52
CA HIS A 775 -26.20 -13.73 24.04
C HIS A 775 -24.91 -13.01 23.65
N THR A 776 -24.32 -12.32 24.62
CA THR A 776 -23.04 -11.62 24.45
C THR A 776 -21.87 -12.53 24.83
N TRP A 777 -20.70 -12.25 24.25
CA TRP A 777 -19.48 -12.98 24.54
C TRP A 777 -19.18 -13.03 26.05
N LYS A 778 -19.39 -11.90 26.76
CA LYS A 778 -19.07 -11.80 28.19
C LYS A 778 -19.99 -12.67 29.04
N LYS A 779 -21.31 -12.63 28.79
CA LYS A 779 -22.28 -13.42 29.54
C LYS A 779 -22.05 -14.92 29.35
N VAL A 780 -21.70 -15.33 28.13
CA VAL A 780 -21.35 -16.73 27.83
C VAL A 780 -20.06 -17.13 28.56
N ASN A 781 -19.02 -16.30 28.49
CA ASN A 781 -17.76 -16.53 29.20
C ASN A 781 -17.96 -16.65 30.73
N ASP A 782 -18.85 -15.84 31.30
CA ASP A 782 -19.16 -15.85 32.74
C ASP A 782 -20.09 -17.01 33.17
N GLY A 783 -20.52 -17.86 32.24
CA GLY A 783 -21.46 -18.95 32.53
C GLY A 783 -22.86 -18.48 32.93
N VAL A 784 -23.25 -17.25 32.56
CA VAL A 784 -24.58 -16.71 32.85
C VAL A 784 -25.61 -17.54 32.08
N ALA A 785 -26.67 -17.97 32.76
CA ALA A 785 -27.79 -18.65 32.11
C ALA A 785 -28.58 -17.66 31.24
N ILE A 786 -28.66 -17.94 29.94
CA ILE A 786 -29.32 -17.05 28.96
C ILE A 786 -30.62 -17.70 28.50
N ALA A 787 -31.75 -17.09 28.86
CA ALA A 787 -33.07 -17.57 28.47
C ALA A 787 -33.31 -17.36 26.97
N ASN A 788 -33.90 -18.36 26.31
CA ASN A 788 -34.35 -18.26 24.92
C ASN A 788 -35.42 -17.16 24.77
N GLN A 789 -35.36 -16.43 23.67
CA GLN A 789 -36.26 -15.31 23.38
C GLN A 789 -37.21 -15.66 22.23
N SER A 790 -38.46 -15.22 22.32
CA SER A 790 -39.44 -15.32 21.24
C SER A 790 -40.12 -13.97 21.03
N GLY A 791 -40.64 -13.73 19.84
CA GLY A 791 -41.31 -12.49 19.49
C GLY A 791 -41.58 -12.38 18.00
N THR A 792 -41.99 -11.21 17.56
CA THR A 792 -42.17 -10.90 16.14
C THR A 792 -41.26 -9.75 15.72
N VAL A 793 -40.82 -9.80 14.47
CA VAL A 793 -40.03 -8.75 13.80
C VAL A 793 -40.81 -8.29 12.58
N THR A 794 -41.26 -7.05 12.59
CA THR A 794 -42.07 -6.47 11.50
C THR A 794 -41.26 -5.45 10.71
N VAL A 795 -41.05 -5.73 9.42
CA VAL A 795 -40.40 -4.81 8.49
C VAL A 795 -41.45 -4.16 7.59
N SER A 796 -41.52 -2.84 7.62
CA SER A 796 -42.48 -2.05 6.84
C SER A 796 -41.82 -1.30 5.67
N GLY A 797 -42.62 -0.95 4.67
CA GLY A 797 -42.22 -0.12 3.53
C GLY A 797 -42.02 -0.88 2.22
N PHE A 798 -42.46 -2.13 2.15
CA PHE A 798 -42.55 -2.90 0.91
C PHE A 798 -43.82 -2.52 0.13
N SER A 799 -43.94 -3.03 -1.10
CA SER A 799 -45.19 -3.00 -1.85
C SER A 799 -46.29 -3.79 -1.11
N ALA A 800 -47.52 -3.29 -1.15
CA ALA A 800 -48.68 -3.94 -0.53
C ALA A 800 -49.03 -5.28 -1.20
N ASN A 801 -49.48 -6.26 -0.41
CA ASN A 801 -49.93 -7.58 -0.88
C ASN A 801 -48.90 -8.31 -1.78
N LYS A 802 -47.61 -8.03 -1.59
CA LYS A 802 -46.54 -8.59 -2.40
C LYS A 802 -46.08 -9.90 -1.78
N SER A 803 -46.08 -10.97 -2.57
CA SER A 803 -45.44 -12.23 -2.19
C SER A 803 -43.92 -12.08 -2.30
N LEU A 804 -43.21 -12.33 -1.20
CA LEU A 804 -41.77 -12.23 -1.07
C LEU A 804 -41.21 -13.56 -0.59
N LYS A 805 -40.11 -14.00 -1.22
CA LYS A 805 -39.31 -15.13 -0.74
C LYS A 805 -38.68 -14.75 0.59
N VAL A 806 -38.77 -15.61 1.59
CA VAL A 806 -38.14 -15.47 2.90
C VAL A 806 -37.25 -16.68 3.12
N GLU A 807 -35.95 -16.43 3.24
CA GLU A 807 -34.94 -17.45 3.53
C GLU A 807 -34.38 -17.21 4.93
N TRP A 808 -34.50 -18.20 5.81
CA TRP A 808 -33.85 -18.20 7.11
C TRP A 808 -32.49 -18.87 7.01
N TRP A 809 -31.51 -18.31 7.70
CA TRP A 809 -30.11 -18.73 7.63
C TRP A 809 -29.56 -19.03 9.02
N ASN A 810 -28.81 -20.12 9.10
CA ASN A 810 -27.95 -20.41 10.24
C ASN A 810 -26.64 -19.62 10.06
N THR A 811 -26.37 -18.74 11.01
CA THR A 811 -25.24 -17.80 11.05
C THR A 811 -23.90 -18.46 11.34
N TYR A 812 -23.90 -19.63 11.99
CA TYR A 812 -22.71 -20.41 12.38
C TYR A 812 -22.21 -21.38 11.30
N ASN A 813 -22.97 -21.60 10.22
CA ASN A 813 -22.51 -22.38 9.07
C ASN A 813 -22.83 -21.73 7.70
N GLY A 814 -23.53 -20.59 7.70
CA GLY A 814 -23.89 -19.83 6.51
C GLY A 814 -24.77 -20.62 5.56
N THR A 815 -25.72 -21.42 6.07
CA THR A 815 -26.65 -22.21 5.25
C THR A 815 -28.09 -21.81 5.46
N VAL A 816 -28.91 -21.97 4.43
CA VAL A 816 -30.36 -21.77 4.50
C VAL A 816 -30.98 -22.91 5.32
N THR A 817 -31.68 -22.57 6.40
CA THR A 817 -32.41 -23.52 7.26
C THR A 817 -33.85 -23.73 6.81
N SER A 818 -34.48 -22.70 6.25
CA SER A 818 -35.82 -22.82 5.65
C SER A 818 -36.06 -21.74 4.61
N THR A 819 -36.98 -22.02 3.69
CA THR A 819 -37.44 -21.08 2.67
C THR A 819 -38.96 -21.14 2.58
N SER A 820 -39.61 -19.98 2.55
CA SER A 820 -41.04 -19.86 2.33
C SER A 820 -41.35 -18.62 1.51
N ASN A 821 -42.58 -18.51 0.99
CA ASN A 821 -43.09 -17.25 0.45
C ASN A 821 -44.07 -16.67 1.46
N MET A 822 -43.88 -15.39 1.80
CA MET A 822 -44.76 -14.67 2.69
C MET A 822 -45.31 -13.42 1.99
N THR A 823 -46.57 -13.11 2.23
CA THR A 823 -47.24 -11.96 1.61
C THR A 823 -47.23 -10.77 2.56
N THR A 824 -46.81 -9.60 2.06
CA THR A 824 -46.89 -8.35 2.82
C THR A 824 -48.34 -7.92 3.03
N SER A 825 -48.62 -7.18 4.10
CA SER A 825 -49.96 -6.64 4.38
C SER A 825 -50.42 -5.64 3.31
N ALA A 826 -51.68 -5.20 3.41
CA ALA A 826 -52.21 -4.09 2.62
C ALA A 826 -51.46 -2.77 2.81
N THR A 827 -50.70 -2.62 3.90
CA THR A 827 -49.84 -1.46 4.18
C THR A 827 -48.38 -1.71 3.82
N GLY A 828 -48.04 -2.85 3.23
CA GLY A 828 -46.66 -3.17 2.83
C GLY A 828 -45.74 -3.58 3.97
N SER A 829 -46.29 -4.20 5.01
CA SER A 829 -45.53 -4.73 6.15
C SER A 829 -45.40 -6.25 6.09
N LEU A 830 -44.23 -6.79 6.40
CA LEU A 830 -43.98 -8.22 6.57
C LEU A 830 -43.65 -8.52 8.03
N THR A 831 -44.36 -9.45 8.65
CA THR A 831 -44.12 -9.87 10.05
C THR A 831 -43.50 -11.25 10.07
N LEU A 832 -42.32 -11.36 10.67
CA LEU A 832 -41.60 -12.61 10.89
C LEU A 832 -41.80 -13.07 12.34
N SER A 833 -42.05 -14.37 12.54
CA SER A 833 -42.11 -14.97 13.87
C SER A 833 -40.75 -15.56 14.24
N VAL A 834 -40.24 -15.17 15.40
CA VAL A 834 -39.00 -15.70 16.00
C VAL A 834 -39.39 -16.49 17.23
N SER A 835 -38.97 -17.74 17.31
CA SER A 835 -39.36 -18.66 18.38
C SER A 835 -38.15 -19.35 18.98
N SER A 836 -38.07 -19.31 20.32
CA SER A 836 -37.04 -20.00 21.11
C SER A 836 -35.60 -19.69 20.67
N LEU A 837 -35.31 -18.43 20.29
CA LEU A 837 -33.98 -18.00 19.86
C LEU A 837 -33.02 -17.96 21.05
N LYS A 838 -32.02 -18.84 21.03
CA LYS A 838 -30.96 -18.89 22.04
C LYS A 838 -29.90 -17.82 21.79
N ASP A 839 -29.39 -17.78 20.57
CA ASP A 839 -28.25 -17.01 20.09
C ASP A 839 -28.70 -16.04 18.99
N ASP A 840 -28.62 -16.42 17.72
CA ASP A 840 -28.99 -15.60 16.58
C ASP A 840 -29.32 -16.39 15.32
N ILE A 841 -29.98 -15.69 14.40
CA ILE A 841 -30.40 -16.17 13.09
C ILE A 841 -30.35 -15.00 12.10
N ALA A 842 -30.17 -15.30 10.82
CA ALA A 842 -30.25 -14.30 9.77
C ALA A 842 -31.40 -14.60 8.80
N VAL A 843 -31.89 -13.58 8.11
CA VAL A 843 -32.99 -13.71 7.16
C VAL A 843 -32.76 -12.84 5.94
N LYS A 844 -33.04 -13.39 4.75
CA LYS A 844 -33.21 -12.65 3.50
C LYS A 844 -34.68 -12.62 3.11
N ILE A 845 -35.15 -11.45 2.72
CA ILE A 845 -36.52 -11.17 2.27
C ILE A 845 -36.43 -10.62 0.85
N GLY A 846 -37.21 -11.16 -0.07
CA GLY A 846 -37.25 -10.75 -1.47
C GLY A 846 -36.30 -11.54 -2.37
N ASP A 847 -36.20 -11.11 -3.61
CA ASP A 847 -35.42 -11.79 -4.64
C ASP A 847 -33.98 -11.26 -4.69
N TYR A 848 -33.02 -12.13 -4.36
CA TYR A 848 -31.59 -11.89 -4.44
C TYR A 848 -30.91 -12.71 -5.54
N THR A 849 -31.69 -13.39 -6.38
CA THR A 849 -31.15 -14.13 -7.51
C THR A 849 -30.52 -13.09 -8.45
N PRO A 850 -29.21 -13.19 -8.73
CA PRO A 850 -28.59 -12.32 -9.72
C PRO A 850 -29.35 -12.52 -11.02
N VAL A 851 -29.84 -11.45 -11.63
CA VAL A 851 -30.24 -11.54 -13.04
C VAL A 851 -28.95 -11.85 -13.78
N THR A 852 -28.79 -13.10 -14.25
CA THR A 852 -27.68 -13.45 -15.13
C THR A 852 -27.76 -12.52 -16.32
N SER A 853 -26.88 -11.51 -16.36
CA SER A 853 -26.47 -10.93 -17.62
C SER A 853 -25.76 -12.06 -18.35
N THR A 854 -26.41 -12.63 -19.36
CA THR A 854 -25.72 -13.41 -20.39
C THR A 854 -24.48 -12.59 -20.81
N PRO A 855 -23.28 -13.18 -20.96
CA PRO A 855 -22.12 -12.46 -21.51
C PRO A 855 -22.45 -12.11 -22.96
N THR A 856 -23.17 -11.01 -23.11
CA THR A 856 -23.54 -10.43 -24.38
C THR A 856 -22.32 -9.62 -24.78
N THR A 857 -21.90 -9.79 -26.03
CA THR A 857 -20.90 -8.98 -26.74
C THR A 857 -20.75 -7.59 -26.12
N ALA A 858 -19.50 -7.22 -25.82
CA ALA A 858 -19.01 -5.94 -25.32
C ALA A 858 -20.11 -4.87 -25.15
N PRO A 859 -20.36 -4.35 -23.94
CA PRO A 859 -21.39 -3.35 -23.73
C PRO A 859 -21.11 -2.17 -24.67
N THR A 860 -21.92 -2.05 -25.71
CA THR A 860 -22.11 -0.75 -26.34
C THR A 860 -22.75 0.07 -25.25
N LYS A 861 -22.01 1.03 -24.72
CA LYS A 861 -22.47 1.99 -23.72
C LYS A 861 -23.81 2.53 -24.22
N ILE A 862 -24.91 2.01 -23.67
CA ILE A 862 -26.19 2.68 -23.77
C ILE A 862 -25.99 3.85 -22.81
N THR A 863 -25.56 4.98 -23.37
CA THR A 863 -25.51 6.24 -22.66
C THR A 863 -26.88 6.40 -21.97
N PRO A 864 -26.94 6.59 -20.64
CA PRO A 864 -28.16 7.08 -20.01
C PRO A 864 -28.61 8.32 -20.79
N PRO A 865 -29.91 8.63 -20.90
CA PRO A 865 -30.29 9.94 -21.42
C PRO A 865 -29.56 10.97 -20.57
N ILE A 866 -28.61 11.67 -21.18
CA ILE A 866 -27.90 12.78 -20.54
C ILE A 866 -29.02 13.78 -20.23
N THR A 867 -29.41 13.90 -18.97
CA THR A 867 -30.12 15.10 -18.52
C THR A 867 -29.09 16.23 -18.58
N LEU A 868 -29.02 16.88 -19.74
CA LEU A 868 -28.22 18.08 -19.96
C LEU A 868 -28.57 19.08 -18.87
N LYS A 869 -27.55 19.62 -18.19
CA LYS A 869 -27.78 20.73 -17.25
C LYS A 869 -28.42 21.89 -18.03
N PRO A 870 -29.41 22.61 -17.48
CA PRO A 870 -29.97 23.78 -18.16
C PRO A 870 -28.86 24.78 -18.51
N GLY A 871 -28.67 25.07 -19.80
CA GLY A 871 -27.59 25.93 -20.28
C GLY A 871 -26.34 25.19 -20.82
N ASP A 872 -26.26 23.87 -20.70
CA ASP A 872 -25.19 23.03 -21.28
C ASP A 872 -25.55 22.68 -22.73
N ALA A 873 -24.92 23.37 -23.68
CA ALA A 873 -25.19 23.21 -25.09
C ALA A 873 -24.29 22.13 -25.72
N ASN A 874 -23.05 21.99 -25.25
CA ASN A 874 -22.10 21.06 -25.86
C ASN A 874 -22.17 19.64 -25.28
N GLY A 875 -22.95 19.44 -24.21
CA GLY A 875 -23.20 18.17 -23.55
C GLY A 875 -22.03 17.63 -22.73
N ASP A 876 -21.11 18.51 -22.31
CA ASP A 876 -19.95 18.16 -21.49
C ASP A 876 -20.23 18.20 -19.98
N ASN A 877 -21.48 18.47 -19.59
CA ASN A 877 -21.99 18.56 -18.22
C ASN A 877 -21.44 19.77 -17.43
N LYS A 878 -20.91 20.77 -18.12
CA LYS A 878 -20.57 22.10 -17.63
C LYS A 878 -21.44 23.14 -18.34
N VAL A 879 -21.61 24.30 -17.71
CA VAL A 879 -22.26 25.46 -18.31
C VAL A 879 -21.23 26.58 -18.27
N ASP A 880 -20.54 26.79 -19.38
CA ASP A 880 -19.40 27.70 -19.48
C ASP A 880 -19.39 28.52 -20.78
N GLY A 881 -18.24 29.12 -21.09
CA GLY A 881 -18.09 29.99 -22.26
C GLY A 881 -18.25 29.27 -23.60
N LEU A 882 -18.08 27.95 -23.65
CA LEU A 882 -18.31 27.15 -24.85
C LEU A 882 -19.80 27.05 -25.17
N ASP A 883 -20.66 26.92 -24.16
CA ASP A 883 -22.11 26.88 -24.34
C ASP A 883 -22.69 28.23 -24.76
N TYR A 884 -22.09 29.30 -24.22
CA TYR A 884 -22.40 30.66 -24.67
C TYR A 884 -22.15 30.85 -26.16
N VAL A 885 -21.02 30.32 -26.67
CA VAL A 885 -20.69 30.40 -28.09
C VAL A 885 -21.73 29.65 -28.93
N VAL A 886 -22.25 28.52 -28.45
CA VAL A 886 -23.33 27.80 -29.14
C VAL A 886 -24.61 28.63 -29.17
N TRP A 887 -25.05 29.20 -28.04
CA TRP A 887 -26.21 30.09 -28.02
C TRP A 887 -26.03 31.33 -28.92
N LEU A 888 -24.87 31.99 -28.84
CA LEU A 888 -24.58 33.20 -29.61
C LEU A 888 -24.62 32.94 -31.12
N ASN A 889 -24.07 31.80 -31.56
CA ASN A 889 -24.05 31.43 -32.97
C ASN A 889 -25.45 31.11 -33.53
N HIS A 890 -26.41 30.77 -32.66
CA HIS A 890 -27.78 30.41 -33.04
C HIS A 890 -28.81 31.49 -32.65
N TYR A 891 -28.38 32.62 -32.09
CA TYR A 891 -29.28 33.68 -31.65
C TYR A 891 -30.19 34.17 -32.79
N ASN A 892 -31.49 34.26 -32.50
CA ASN A 892 -32.57 34.62 -33.42
C ASN A 892 -32.84 33.60 -34.55
N GLN A 893 -32.33 32.37 -34.43
CA GLN A 893 -32.66 31.25 -35.32
C GLN A 893 -33.79 30.39 -34.75
N GLN A 894 -34.40 29.56 -35.62
CA GLN A 894 -35.42 28.57 -35.26
C GLN A 894 -34.78 27.18 -35.25
N ALA A 895 -34.55 26.63 -34.07
CA ALA A 895 -34.07 25.28 -33.87
C ALA A 895 -34.44 24.84 -32.44
N THR A 896 -34.60 23.53 -32.23
CA THR A 896 -35.02 22.98 -30.93
C THR A 896 -33.87 22.28 -30.24
N GLY A 897 -33.80 22.40 -28.91
CA GLY A 897 -32.88 21.65 -28.05
C GLY A 897 -31.60 22.40 -27.67
N ALA A 898 -31.06 22.03 -26.52
CA ALA A 898 -29.91 22.68 -25.88
C ALA A 898 -28.66 22.74 -26.78
N VAL A 899 -28.45 21.73 -27.64
CA VAL A 899 -27.33 21.69 -28.60
C VAL A 899 -27.34 22.80 -29.64
N ASN A 900 -28.50 23.46 -29.82
CA ASN A 900 -28.66 24.61 -30.69
C ASN A 900 -28.76 25.91 -29.90
N GLY A 901 -28.60 25.89 -28.57
CA GLY A 901 -28.80 27.05 -27.70
C GLY A 901 -30.26 27.32 -27.30
N ASP A 902 -31.21 26.44 -27.62
CA ASP A 902 -32.61 26.51 -27.15
C ASP A 902 -32.73 25.73 -25.84
N PHE A 903 -32.53 26.43 -24.72
CA PHE A 903 -32.48 25.82 -23.38
C PHE A 903 -33.84 25.71 -22.71
N ASN A 904 -34.88 26.36 -23.25
CA ASN A 904 -36.27 26.22 -22.80
C ASN A 904 -37.15 25.34 -23.72
N ASN A 905 -36.58 24.81 -24.80
CA ASN A 905 -37.28 24.01 -25.82
C ASN A 905 -38.47 24.73 -26.48
N SER A 906 -38.40 26.05 -26.64
CA SER A 906 -39.44 26.84 -27.30
C SER A 906 -39.37 26.79 -28.82
N GLY A 907 -38.27 26.27 -29.39
CA GLY A 907 -37.97 26.26 -30.82
C GLY A 907 -37.39 27.58 -31.35
N LYS A 908 -37.20 28.59 -30.49
CA LYS A 908 -36.61 29.88 -30.82
C LYS A 908 -35.48 30.20 -29.86
N ILE A 909 -34.29 30.44 -30.38
CA ILE A 909 -33.10 30.80 -29.58
C ILE A 909 -33.10 32.31 -29.35
N ASP A 910 -33.41 32.76 -28.15
CA ASP A 910 -33.47 34.18 -27.82
C ASP A 910 -32.94 34.53 -26.42
N GLY A 911 -33.27 35.74 -25.94
CA GLY A 911 -32.82 36.23 -24.65
C GLY A 911 -33.31 35.40 -23.46
N LEU A 912 -34.38 34.62 -23.60
CA LEU A 912 -34.83 33.72 -22.55
C LEU A 912 -33.86 32.54 -22.35
N ASP A 913 -33.28 32.04 -23.44
CA ASP A 913 -32.26 30.99 -23.38
C ASP A 913 -30.95 31.50 -22.80
N TYR A 914 -30.55 32.74 -23.15
CA TYR A 914 -29.40 33.39 -22.54
C TYR A 914 -29.52 33.46 -21.01
N VAL A 915 -30.70 33.79 -20.50
CA VAL A 915 -30.96 33.85 -19.05
C VAL A 915 -30.82 32.46 -18.41
N ILE A 916 -31.19 31.39 -19.11
CA ILE A 916 -31.00 30.02 -18.62
C ILE A 916 -29.52 29.66 -18.56
N TRP A 917 -28.74 29.95 -19.60
CA TRP A 917 -27.29 29.76 -19.57
C TRP A 917 -26.63 30.58 -18.45
N LEU A 918 -26.90 31.89 -18.38
CA LEU A 918 -26.30 32.80 -17.41
C LEU A 918 -26.59 32.38 -15.97
N ASN A 919 -27.82 31.94 -15.68
CA ASN A 919 -28.21 31.48 -14.36
C ASN A 919 -27.54 30.17 -13.93
N ASN A 920 -26.98 29.41 -14.88
CA ASN A 920 -26.31 28.15 -14.61
C ASN A 920 -24.78 28.20 -14.83
N TYR A 921 -24.24 29.34 -15.25
CA TYR A 921 -22.80 29.52 -15.49
C TYR A 921 -21.97 29.19 -14.23
N ASN A 922 -21.02 28.26 -14.37
CA ASN A 922 -20.19 27.71 -13.28
C ASN A 922 -20.95 27.01 -12.11
N LYS A 923 -22.15 26.46 -12.35
CA LYS A 923 -22.94 25.74 -11.32
C LYS A 923 -22.94 24.20 -11.42
#